data_AF-A0AAV1E880-F1
#
_entry.id   AF-A0AAV1E880-F1
#
_cell.length_a   1.000
_cell.length_b   1.000
_cell.length_c   1.000
_cell.angle_alpha   90.00
_cell.angle_beta   90.00
_cell.angle_gamma   90.00
#
_symmetry.space_group_name_H-M   'P 1'
#
loop_
_entity.id
_entity.type
_entity.pdbx_description
1 polymer ?
#
loop_
_entity_poly.entity_id
_entity_poly.type
_entity_poly.pdbx_seq_one_letter_code
_entity_poly.pdbx_strand_id
1 'polypeptide(L)'
;MAVDLQFLNKVFLFLISYILLRSISLFFRKPKNVPPSPKGLPFIGHFHILKRPLMHRTLLKLSQEYGDVVLLKLGVRKMVVISSPEAVEECFTKNNDIVFANRDETIAGKLLFYDNGIIGLSSYGDNWRNLRRIAAIEMLNQNRLAMFTSIRQEEISLMNREIYEEWVESDVKKPVKVNLRSKLSDLTLNIMMRMIAGKRYYGKNVAQKEEAKQFQQVLKEMVSFRGDLNLEDYFPIFRFTDFRGLKKKMVIVMTKVDRLLQNIVDEHRKRKIESNTTQKKTFIDTLLSAQDTEPEFLTDRTIKALTLSLLGAGTETTSTTLEWAISLLLNHPEAMKKAITEIQKVVGEDRLLEETDLPKLNYLDNVVSETLRLYPVQPLLLPHRSSEDCEISGYHIPKDTVLVANMWKIQRDPELWDEPEKFKPERFDGGAGGEGFSFKMLPFGVGRRACPGTNLARRVIGLTLGSLIQSFEFEKLVAEEPVNMTESSGFTLSKETPLEAFFFSQTETNKQTAEPSSPLLTPKGKTKNMAEEAAMDHHQTTSQEATVETPVKSEVTSAEETDVVSSEDKKTAGTGNVSFSIWPPTQRTRDAIIARLVQTLSSTSVLSKRYGVVPQGHAEAEAKRIEDEAFTAANPATTSADDDGIEILQTYSKEISRRMIDFVKSRSGSAAPAAADAAPASNEETGPAAGVKEEGKEDEGPAQE
;
A
#
# COMPACT_ATOMS: atom_id res chain seq x y z
N MET A 1 -17.37 -19.74 59.70
CA MET A 1 -17.43 -18.27 59.70
C MET A 1 -18.37 -17.84 58.60
N ALA A 2 -19.45 -17.12 58.91
CA ALA A 2 -20.26 -16.47 57.88
C ALA A 2 -19.58 -15.14 57.53
N VAL A 3 -19.27 -14.92 56.24
CA VAL A 3 -18.76 -13.62 55.79
C VAL A 3 -19.95 -12.68 55.69
N ASP A 4 -19.91 -11.59 56.47
CA ASP A 4 -20.99 -10.61 56.52
C ASP A 4 -21.24 -9.99 55.13
N LEU A 5 -22.50 -10.07 54.67
CA LEU A 5 -22.94 -9.50 53.40
C LEU A 5 -22.77 -7.97 53.39
N GLN A 6 -22.84 -7.30 54.54
CA GLN A 6 -22.54 -5.86 54.65
C GLN A 6 -21.05 -5.58 54.46
N PHE A 7 -20.16 -6.47 54.92
CA PHE A 7 -18.72 -6.34 54.68
C PHE A 7 -18.38 -6.51 53.20
N LEU A 8 -18.95 -7.52 52.54
CA LEU A 8 -18.84 -7.71 51.08
C LEU A 8 -19.32 -6.47 50.30
N ASN A 9 -20.49 -5.91 50.64
CA ASN A 9 -20.99 -4.69 50.00
C ASN A 9 -20.08 -3.47 50.24
N LYS A 10 -19.53 -3.30 51.46
CA LYS A 10 -18.57 -2.22 51.75
C LYS A 10 -17.27 -2.36 50.96
N VAL A 11 -16.73 -3.58 50.84
CA VAL A 11 -15.55 -3.88 50.01
C VAL A 11 -15.82 -3.63 48.53
N PHE A 12 -17.00 -4.02 48.02
CA PHE A 12 -17.40 -3.79 46.63
C PHE A 12 -17.56 -2.30 46.30
N LEU A 13 -18.21 -1.53 47.17
CA LEU A 13 -18.34 -0.08 47.04
C LEU A 13 -16.98 0.64 47.15
N PHE A 14 -16.10 0.18 48.04
CA PHE A 14 -14.73 0.69 48.14
C PHE A 14 -13.94 0.42 46.86
N LEU A 15 -13.99 -0.81 46.31
CA LEU A 15 -13.39 -1.16 45.02
C LEU A 15 -13.91 -0.29 43.87
N ILE A 16 -15.22 -0.07 43.79
CA ILE A 16 -15.83 0.83 42.80
C ILE A 16 -15.33 2.26 42.98
N SER A 17 -15.30 2.79 44.20
CA SER A 17 -14.82 4.15 44.48
C SER A 17 -13.33 4.31 44.16
N TYR A 18 -12.49 3.32 44.49
CA TYR A 18 -11.07 3.31 44.19
C TYR A 18 -10.82 3.19 42.68
N ILE A 19 -11.56 2.35 41.96
CA ILE A 19 -11.49 2.24 40.50
C ILE A 19 -11.95 3.54 39.84
N LEU A 20 -13.01 4.18 40.33
CA LEU A 20 -13.46 5.50 39.87
C LEU A 20 -12.40 6.57 40.12
N LEU A 21 -11.84 6.67 41.34
CA LEU A 21 -10.82 7.65 41.70
C LEU A 21 -9.50 7.41 40.93
N ARG A 22 -9.08 6.16 40.71
CA ARG A 22 -7.97 5.84 39.80
C ARG A 22 -8.30 6.24 38.37
N SER A 23 -9.48 5.90 37.85
CA SER A 23 -9.89 6.26 36.47
C SER A 23 -9.94 7.76 36.28
N ILE A 24 -10.45 8.51 37.27
CA ILE A 24 -10.50 9.97 37.32
C ILE A 24 -9.08 10.55 37.39
N SER A 25 -8.19 10.06 38.27
CA SER A 25 -6.80 10.54 38.33
C SER A 25 -5.97 10.19 37.10
N LEU A 26 -6.24 9.06 36.43
CA LEU A 26 -5.64 8.70 35.14
C LEU A 26 -6.20 9.55 33.98
N PHE A 27 -7.44 10.01 34.08
CA PHE A 27 -8.08 10.91 33.10
C PHE A 27 -7.69 12.39 33.31
N PHE A 28 -7.38 12.80 34.54
CA PHE A 28 -6.89 14.15 34.89
C PHE A 28 -5.36 14.26 35.00
N ARG A 29 -4.62 13.15 34.89
CA ARG A 29 -3.19 13.19 34.56
C ARG A 29 -3.06 13.90 33.20
N LYS A 30 -2.64 15.16 33.22
CA LYS A 30 -2.18 15.86 32.02
C LYS A 30 -1.16 14.94 31.33
N PRO A 31 -1.35 14.56 30.05
CA PRO A 31 -0.28 13.88 29.33
C PRO A 31 0.95 14.79 29.33
N LYS A 32 2.15 14.20 29.49
CA LYS A 32 3.40 14.89 29.16
C LYS A 32 3.29 15.44 27.74
N ASN A 33 3.97 16.55 27.45
CA ASN A 33 3.99 17.27 26.16
C ASN A 33 3.67 16.36 24.95
N VAL A 34 2.40 16.29 24.52
CA VAL A 34 1.96 15.41 23.42
C VAL A 34 1.95 16.17 22.10
N PRO A 35 2.16 15.51 20.96
CA PRO A 35 2.16 16.21 19.67
C PRO A 35 0.82 16.90 19.39
N PRO A 36 0.83 18.03 18.67
CA PRO A 36 -0.38 18.69 18.16
C PRO A 36 -1.38 17.73 17.52
N SER A 37 -2.66 18.00 17.73
CA SER A 37 -3.75 17.11 17.31
C SER A 37 -4.99 17.91 16.89
N PRO A 38 -5.59 17.64 15.72
CA PRO A 38 -6.87 18.24 15.33
C PRO A 38 -8.02 17.78 16.24
N LYS A 39 -9.21 18.38 16.09
CA LYS A 39 -10.38 18.09 16.93
C LYS A 39 -11.02 16.74 16.59
N GLY A 40 -10.55 15.66 17.23
CA GLY A 40 -11.15 14.32 17.12
C GLY A 40 -12.58 14.24 17.67
N LEU A 41 -13.45 13.48 16.99
CA LEU A 41 -14.81 13.20 17.45
C LEU A 41 -14.85 12.06 18.48
N PRO A 42 -15.87 12.00 19.37
CA PRO A 42 -16.09 10.87 20.26
C PRO A 42 -16.15 9.53 19.52
N PHE A 43 -15.61 8.48 20.15
CA PHE A 43 -15.53 7.09 19.65
C PHE A 43 -14.70 6.87 18.38
N ILE A 44 -14.97 7.57 17.28
CA ILE A 44 -14.29 7.39 15.99
C ILE A 44 -12.95 8.14 15.91
N GLY A 45 -12.76 9.20 16.70
CA GLY A 45 -11.59 10.06 16.61
C GLY A 45 -11.54 10.81 15.27
N HIS A 46 -10.49 10.56 14.50
CA HIS A 46 -10.11 11.37 13.34
C HIS A 46 -10.45 10.73 11.98
N PHE A 47 -11.19 9.61 11.97
CA PHE A 47 -11.69 9.01 10.73
C PHE A 47 -12.48 10.01 9.85
N HIS A 48 -13.19 10.95 10.47
CA HIS A 48 -13.93 12.01 9.77
C HIS A 48 -13.03 13.05 9.07
N ILE A 49 -11.74 13.12 9.43
CA ILE A 49 -10.75 14.02 8.82
C ILE A 49 -9.97 13.30 7.71
N LEU A 50 -9.74 11.99 7.86
CA LEU A 50 -9.07 11.13 6.87
C LEU A 50 -9.94 10.91 5.62
N LYS A 51 -10.13 11.95 4.82
CA LYS A 51 -10.82 11.91 3.54
C LYS A 51 -10.15 10.89 2.62
N ARG A 52 -10.94 9.92 2.15
CA ARG A 52 -10.63 9.09 0.98
C ARG A 52 -10.76 9.95 -0.29
N PRO A 53 -10.10 9.57 -1.41
CA PRO A 53 -9.21 8.41 -1.56
C PRO A 53 -7.81 8.59 -0.94
N LEU A 54 -7.22 9.79 -0.98
CA LEU A 54 -5.77 9.95 -0.82
C LEU A 54 -5.35 10.38 0.59
N MET A 55 -5.13 9.39 1.48
CA MET A 55 -4.66 9.63 2.85
C MET A 55 -3.38 10.47 2.93
N HIS A 56 -2.40 10.25 2.04
CA HIS A 56 -1.14 11.00 2.06
C HIS A 56 -1.34 12.50 1.77
N ARG A 57 -2.22 12.87 0.84
CA ARG A 57 -2.58 14.29 0.58
C ARG A 57 -3.32 14.91 1.75
N THR A 58 -4.10 14.13 2.51
CA THR A 58 -4.75 14.59 3.75
C THR A 58 -3.74 14.77 4.90
N LEU A 59 -2.79 13.85 5.07
CA LEU A 59 -1.76 13.96 6.10
C LEU A 59 -0.76 15.10 5.81
N LEU A 60 -0.45 15.39 4.55
CA LEU A 60 0.27 16.60 4.12
C LEU A 60 -0.42 17.90 4.61
N LYS A 61 -1.74 18.02 4.41
CA LYS A 61 -2.49 19.20 4.88
C LYS A 61 -2.48 19.32 6.40
N LEU A 62 -2.53 18.19 7.11
CA LEU A 62 -2.44 18.19 8.57
C LEU A 62 -1.04 18.58 9.07
N SER A 63 0.05 18.18 8.42
CA SER A 63 1.38 18.66 8.82
C SER A 63 1.60 20.15 8.51
N GLN A 64 0.95 20.68 7.48
CA GLN A 64 0.92 22.12 7.18
C GLN A 64 0.11 22.96 8.21
N GLU A 65 -0.91 22.38 8.85
CA GLU A 65 -1.75 23.07 9.85
C GLU A 65 -1.26 22.86 11.30
N TYR A 66 -0.68 21.70 11.62
CA TYR A 66 -0.32 21.28 12.98
C TYR A 66 1.20 21.09 13.22
N GLY A 67 2.04 21.27 12.20
CA GLY A 67 3.48 21.03 12.24
C GLY A 67 3.87 19.58 11.94
N ASP A 68 5.18 19.29 11.90
CA ASP A 68 5.67 18.04 11.33
C ASP A 68 5.43 16.77 12.15
N VAL A 69 5.05 16.88 13.43
CA VAL A 69 4.71 15.74 14.29
C VAL A 69 3.26 15.88 14.76
N VAL A 70 2.35 15.12 14.13
CA VAL A 70 0.90 15.22 14.38
C VAL A 70 0.38 13.95 15.06
N LEU A 71 -0.30 14.09 16.20
CA LEU A 71 -0.99 12.99 16.87
C LEU A 71 -2.42 12.85 16.31
N LEU A 72 -2.74 11.65 15.87
CA LEU A 72 -4.07 11.22 15.45
C LEU A 72 -4.52 10.00 16.25
N LYS A 73 -5.81 9.70 16.13
CA LYS A 73 -6.49 8.59 16.82
C LYS A 73 -7.61 8.06 15.93
N LEU A 74 -7.58 6.76 15.65
CA LEU A 74 -8.49 6.08 14.74
C LEU A 74 -9.20 4.97 15.53
N GLY A 75 -10.45 5.23 15.92
CA GLY A 75 -11.14 4.40 16.91
C GLY A 75 -10.37 4.35 18.23
N VAL A 76 -9.88 3.17 18.62
CA VAL A 76 -9.02 3.00 19.80
C VAL A 76 -7.53 3.21 19.53
N ARG A 77 -7.05 3.06 18.29
CA ARG A 77 -5.61 3.12 17.95
C ARG A 77 -5.12 4.57 17.96
N LYS A 78 -3.93 4.81 18.52
CA LYS A 78 -3.17 6.07 18.37
C LYS A 78 -2.28 5.96 17.13
N MET A 79 -2.12 7.05 16.39
CA MET A 79 -1.24 7.13 15.24
C MET A 79 -0.50 8.47 15.28
N VAL A 80 0.83 8.47 15.40
CA VAL A 80 1.65 9.68 15.21
C VAL A 80 2.17 9.70 13.77
N VAL A 81 2.09 10.87 13.14
CA VAL A 81 2.57 11.12 11.78
C VAL A 81 3.77 12.05 11.86
N ILE A 82 4.91 11.63 11.31
CA ILE A 82 6.12 12.44 11.20
C ILE A 82 6.33 12.91 9.76
N SER A 83 6.74 14.16 9.57
CA SER A 83 6.81 14.82 8.26
C SER A 83 8.08 15.66 8.03
N SER A 84 9.09 15.57 8.90
CA SER A 84 10.42 16.19 8.67
C SER A 84 11.55 15.14 8.61
N PRO A 85 12.68 15.42 7.91
CA PRO A 85 13.84 14.53 7.90
C PRO A 85 14.40 14.22 9.29
N GLU A 86 14.39 15.20 10.20
CA GLU A 86 14.96 15.12 11.55
C GLU A 86 14.16 14.15 12.42
N ALA A 87 12.83 14.23 12.38
CA ALA A 87 11.95 13.29 13.09
C ALA A 87 12.06 11.86 12.52
N VAL A 88 12.34 11.72 11.22
CA VAL A 88 12.57 10.43 10.55
C VAL A 88 13.91 9.82 10.94
N GLU A 89 14.98 10.62 11.02
CA GLU A 89 16.28 10.22 11.56
C GLU A 89 16.18 9.80 13.04
N GLU A 90 15.48 10.61 13.85
CA GLU A 90 15.20 10.38 15.27
C GLU A 90 14.48 9.04 15.50
N CYS A 91 13.47 8.74 14.68
CA CYS A 91 12.65 7.54 14.79
C CYS A 91 13.33 6.25 14.30
N PHE A 92 14.20 6.32 13.30
CA PHE A 92 14.68 5.12 12.58
C PHE A 92 16.19 4.89 12.64
N THR A 93 16.99 5.82 13.17
CA THR A 93 18.46 5.68 13.24
C THR A 93 19.11 6.16 14.54
N LYS A 94 18.46 7.07 15.29
CA LYS A 94 18.90 7.50 16.63
C LYS A 94 18.15 6.71 17.71
N ASN A 95 17.95 7.33 18.88
CA ASN A 95 17.50 6.70 20.14
C ASN A 95 16.26 5.80 20.05
N ASN A 96 15.36 6.03 19.08
CA ASN A 96 14.10 5.29 18.95
C ASN A 96 14.13 4.13 17.93
N ASP A 97 15.28 3.80 17.33
CA ASP A 97 15.35 2.87 16.20
C ASP A 97 14.88 1.44 16.52
N ILE A 98 15.12 0.97 17.75
CA ILE A 98 14.58 -0.27 18.31
C ILE A 98 13.13 -0.07 18.78
N VAL A 99 12.80 1.09 19.35
CA VAL A 99 11.45 1.37 19.87
C VAL A 99 10.40 1.27 18.77
N PHE A 100 10.68 1.86 17.61
CA PHE A 100 9.85 1.74 16.42
C PHE A 100 10.24 0.56 15.52
N ALA A 101 11.10 -0.36 15.95
CA ALA A 101 11.40 -1.55 15.15
C ALA A 101 10.22 -2.53 15.04
N ASN A 102 9.14 -2.38 15.82
CA ASN A 102 7.94 -3.20 15.73
C ASN A 102 6.98 -2.76 14.61
N ARG A 103 6.11 -3.69 14.21
CA ARG A 103 5.04 -3.47 13.23
C ARG A 103 3.69 -3.44 13.93
N ASP A 104 2.69 -2.84 13.28
CA ASP A 104 1.34 -2.87 13.83
C ASP A 104 0.61 -4.17 13.45
N GLU A 105 0.08 -4.86 14.46
CA GLU A 105 -0.70 -6.08 14.29
C GLU A 105 -2.09 -5.74 13.76
N THR A 106 -2.40 -6.23 12.56
CA THR A 106 -3.73 -6.15 11.92
C THR A 106 -4.32 -7.54 11.74
N ILE A 107 -5.64 -7.64 11.66
CA ILE A 107 -6.32 -8.93 11.44
C ILE A 107 -5.97 -9.52 10.06
N ALA A 108 -5.76 -8.67 9.04
CA ALA A 108 -5.22 -9.09 7.75
C ALA A 108 -3.79 -9.66 7.91
N GLY A 109 -2.92 -8.97 8.67
CA GLY A 109 -1.59 -9.47 9.05
C GLY A 109 -1.64 -10.86 9.70
N LYS A 110 -2.62 -11.08 10.58
CA LYS A 110 -2.78 -12.38 11.26
C LYS A 110 -3.26 -13.49 10.33
N LEU A 111 -4.30 -13.24 9.54
CA LEU A 111 -5.01 -14.26 8.77
C LEU A 111 -4.45 -14.53 7.36
N LEU A 112 -3.78 -13.57 6.72
CA LEU A 112 -3.25 -13.70 5.35
C LEU A 112 -1.74 -13.85 5.26
N PHE A 113 -1.00 -13.66 6.36
CA PHE A 113 0.46 -13.55 6.33
C PHE A 113 1.15 -14.32 7.46
N TYR A 114 0.71 -15.56 7.70
CA TYR A 114 1.32 -16.49 8.67
C TYR A 114 1.46 -15.93 10.10
N ASP A 115 0.38 -15.35 10.65
CA ASP A 115 0.38 -14.60 11.91
C ASP A 115 1.43 -13.47 11.96
N ASN A 116 1.40 -12.59 10.95
CA ASN A 116 2.42 -11.58 10.67
C ASN A 116 3.84 -12.14 10.37
N GLY A 117 4.02 -13.45 10.19
CA GLY A 117 5.31 -14.13 10.02
C GLY A 117 6.14 -13.77 8.78
N ILE A 118 5.73 -12.79 7.96
CA ILE A 118 6.50 -12.26 6.83
C ILE A 118 7.42 -11.09 7.24
N ILE A 119 8.55 -10.89 6.54
CA ILE A 119 9.57 -9.86 6.85
C ILE A 119 8.94 -8.46 7.01
N GLY A 120 7.96 -8.14 6.17
CA GLY A 120 7.29 -6.84 6.15
C GLY A 120 6.43 -6.55 7.39
N LEU A 121 5.87 -7.59 8.03
CA LEU A 121 4.87 -7.46 9.10
C LEU A 121 5.29 -8.03 10.46
N SER A 122 6.31 -8.89 10.52
CA SER A 122 6.79 -9.43 11.81
C SER A 122 7.34 -8.31 12.69
N SER A 123 6.94 -8.26 13.97
CA SER A 123 7.55 -7.41 14.99
C SER A 123 9.02 -7.81 15.26
N TYR A 124 9.77 -6.92 15.92
CA TYR A 124 11.19 -7.10 16.18
C TYR A 124 11.42 -8.22 17.21
N GLY A 125 12.41 -9.08 16.94
CA GLY A 125 12.65 -10.32 17.68
C GLY A 125 13.38 -11.34 16.80
N ASP A 126 13.63 -12.54 17.32
CA ASP A 126 14.45 -13.56 16.66
C ASP A 126 13.90 -14.00 15.30
N ASN A 127 12.58 -14.22 15.20
CA ASN A 127 11.94 -14.53 13.92
C ASN A 127 12.23 -13.45 12.86
N TRP A 128 12.00 -12.17 13.16
CA TRP A 128 12.29 -11.11 12.19
C TRP A 128 13.79 -10.97 11.91
N ARG A 129 14.65 -11.08 12.93
CA ARG A 129 16.11 -11.00 12.75
C ARG A 129 16.62 -12.11 11.83
N ASN A 130 16.11 -13.34 11.99
CA ASN A 130 16.48 -14.48 11.14
C ASN A 130 15.91 -14.33 9.72
N LEU A 131 14.62 -14.01 9.57
CA LEU A 131 14.01 -13.72 8.27
C LEU A 131 14.77 -12.60 7.52
N ARG A 132 15.20 -11.55 8.22
CA ARG A 132 16.01 -10.46 7.67
C ARG A 132 17.42 -10.90 7.28
N ARG A 133 18.10 -11.66 8.16
CA ARG A 133 19.43 -12.23 7.90
C ARG A 133 19.42 -13.05 6.62
N ILE A 134 18.49 -14.01 6.53
CA ILE A 134 18.33 -14.92 5.40
C ILE A 134 18.04 -14.13 4.10
N ALA A 135 17.07 -13.21 4.13
CA ALA A 135 16.72 -12.43 2.94
C ALA A 135 17.86 -11.53 2.44
N ALA A 136 18.60 -10.88 3.34
CA ALA A 136 19.70 -9.99 2.96
C ALA A 136 20.97 -10.76 2.54
N ILE A 137 21.33 -11.83 3.27
CA ILE A 137 22.62 -12.52 3.11
C ILE A 137 22.51 -13.68 2.13
N GLU A 138 21.48 -14.53 2.18
CA GLU A 138 21.38 -15.72 1.32
C GLU A 138 20.68 -15.44 -0.03
N MET A 139 19.81 -14.44 -0.09
CA MET A 139 18.86 -14.26 -1.21
C MET A 139 19.15 -12.98 -2.03
N LEU A 140 19.28 -11.82 -1.37
CA LEU A 140 19.32 -10.52 -2.05
C LEU A 140 20.72 -9.85 -2.08
N ASN A 141 21.76 -10.60 -1.73
CA ASN A 141 23.16 -10.14 -1.84
C ASN A 141 23.58 -10.00 -3.32
N GLN A 142 24.59 -9.17 -3.60
CA GLN A 142 25.01 -8.84 -4.98
C GLN A 142 25.42 -10.06 -5.82
N ASN A 143 26.13 -11.03 -5.23
CA ASN A 143 26.56 -12.26 -5.91
C ASN A 143 25.36 -13.14 -6.26
N ARG A 144 24.42 -13.30 -5.32
CA ARG A 144 23.19 -14.09 -5.54
C ARG A 144 22.30 -13.44 -6.61
N LEU A 145 22.17 -12.11 -6.59
CA LEU A 145 21.46 -11.39 -7.65
C LEU A 145 22.13 -11.56 -9.02
N ALA A 146 23.47 -11.55 -9.09
CA ALA A 146 24.21 -11.78 -10.33
C ALA A 146 24.01 -13.19 -10.93
N MET A 147 23.83 -14.22 -10.09
CA MET A 147 23.44 -15.56 -10.57
C MET A 147 22.07 -15.59 -11.29
N PHE A 148 21.24 -14.56 -11.08
CA PHE A 148 19.90 -14.44 -11.65
C PHE A 148 19.79 -13.39 -12.78
N THR A 149 20.90 -12.86 -13.28
CA THR A 149 20.90 -11.85 -14.36
C THR A 149 20.25 -12.38 -15.64
N SER A 150 20.55 -13.62 -16.02
CA SER A 150 19.94 -14.27 -17.19
C SER A 150 18.42 -14.42 -17.09
N ILE A 151 17.87 -14.65 -15.89
CA ILE A 151 16.41 -14.70 -15.67
C ILE A 151 15.78 -13.34 -15.96
N ARG A 152 16.40 -12.25 -15.49
CA ARG A 152 15.89 -10.88 -15.73
C ARG A 152 16.00 -10.51 -17.21
N GLN A 153 17.14 -10.78 -17.84
CA GLN A 153 17.34 -10.54 -19.28
C GLN A 153 16.33 -11.35 -20.13
N GLU A 154 16.08 -12.62 -19.80
CA GLU A 154 15.14 -13.47 -20.55
C GLU A 154 13.68 -12.99 -20.41
N GLU A 155 13.17 -12.70 -19.21
CA GLU A 155 11.78 -12.23 -19.09
C GLU A 155 11.57 -10.87 -19.77
N ILE A 156 12.53 -9.96 -19.69
CA ILE A 156 12.46 -8.65 -20.35
C ILE A 156 12.51 -8.83 -21.87
N SER A 157 13.42 -9.67 -22.38
CA SER A 157 13.49 -10.00 -23.80
C SER A 157 12.21 -10.65 -24.31
N LEU A 158 11.56 -11.51 -23.51
CA LEU A 158 10.27 -12.12 -23.86
C LEU A 158 9.12 -11.11 -23.84
N MET A 159 9.07 -10.19 -22.87
CA MET A 159 8.06 -9.11 -22.87
C MET A 159 8.22 -8.21 -24.09
N ASN A 160 9.44 -7.78 -24.41
CA ASN A 160 9.70 -6.98 -25.60
C ASN A 160 9.35 -7.76 -26.86
N ARG A 161 9.69 -9.06 -26.94
CA ARG A 161 9.34 -9.88 -28.11
C ARG A 161 7.83 -10.06 -28.26
N GLU A 162 7.07 -10.23 -27.17
CA GLU A 162 5.60 -10.26 -27.25
C GLU A 162 5.03 -8.93 -27.79
N ILE A 163 5.54 -7.77 -27.35
CA ILE A 163 5.12 -6.45 -27.86
C ILE A 163 5.50 -6.27 -29.34
N TYR A 164 6.68 -6.76 -29.75
CA TYR A 164 7.13 -6.71 -31.14
C TYR A 164 6.36 -7.67 -32.05
N GLU A 165 6.05 -8.89 -31.58
CA GLU A 165 5.16 -9.84 -32.24
C GLU A 165 3.77 -9.20 -32.46
N GLU A 166 3.18 -8.60 -31.42
CA GLU A 166 1.90 -7.87 -31.48
C GLU A 166 1.92 -6.69 -32.48
N TRP A 167 3.10 -6.07 -32.74
CA TRP A 167 3.26 -4.98 -33.71
C TRP A 167 3.41 -5.48 -35.15
N VAL A 168 4.20 -6.52 -35.38
CA VAL A 168 4.39 -7.16 -36.70
C VAL A 168 3.11 -7.87 -37.16
N GLU A 169 2.34 -8.45 -36.24
CA GLU A 169 1.04 -9.08 -36.52
C GLU A 169 -0.09 -8.06 -36.79
N SER A 170 0.14 -6.75 -36.60
CA SER A 170 -0.88 -5.72 -36.87
C SER A 170 -1.03 -5.41 -38.36
N ASP A 171 -2.28 -5.32 -38.85
CA ASP A 171 -2.65 -5.24 -40.29
C ASP A 171 -1.89 -4.21 -41.15
N VAL A 172 -1.28 -3.18 -40.54
CA VAL A 172 -0.52 -2.14 -41.27
C VAL A 172 0.72 -1.67 -40.48
N LYS A 173 1.33 -2.52 -39.65
CA LYS A 173 2.41 -2.13 -38.70
C LYS A 173 2.03 -0.92 -37.83
N LYS A 174 0.75 -0.82 -37.47
CA LYS A 174 0.21 0.31 -36.69
C LYS A 174 0.72 0.25 -35.25
N PRO A 175 0.91 1.39 -34.58
CA PRO A 175 1.31 1.41 -33.17
C PRO A 175 0.38 0.55 -32.30
N VAL A 176 0.96 -0.36 -31.53
CA VAL A 176 0.21 -1.30 -30.68
C VAL A 176 -0.23 -0.60 -29.41
N LYS A 177 -1.52 -0.70 -29.07
CA LYS A 177 -2.03 -0.19 -27.80
C LYS A 177 -1.68 -1.16 -26.66
N VAL A 178 -0.59 -0.88 -25.94
CA VAL A 178 -0.11 -1.74 -24.84
C VAL A 178 -0.66 -1.26 -23.50
N ASN A 179 -1.31 -2.16 -22.76
CA ASN A 179 -1.65 -1.95 -21.34
C ASN A 179 -0.43 -2.28 -20.47
N LEU A 180 0.31 -1.25 -20.08
CA LEU A 180 1.59 -1.42 -19.38
C LEU A 180 1.42 -2.00 -17.97
N ARG A 181 0.31 -1.70 -17.28
CA ARG A 181 0.04 -2.28 -15.95
C ARG A 181 0.06 -3.80 -15.95
N SER A 182 -0.56 -4.44 -16.94
CA SER A 182 -0.55 -5.90 -17.06
C SER A 182 0.84 -6.40 -17.40
N LYS A 183 1.41 -5.97 -18.55
CA LYS A 183 2.71 -6.45 -19.04
C LYS A 183 3.83 -6.29 -17.99
N LEU A 184 3.89 -5.16 -17.28
CA LEU A 184 4.89 -4.92 -16.23
C LEU A 184 4.66 -5.76 -14.96
N SER A 185 3.40 -6.04 -14.59
CA SER A 185 3.08 -6.89 -13.44
C SER A 185 3.37 -8.37 -13.74
N ASP A 186 3.03 -8.82 -14.95
CA ASP A 186 3.28 -10.17 -15.45
C ASP A 186 4.81 -10.43 -15.54
N LEU A 187 5.56 -9.48 -16.10
CA LEU A 187 7.03 -9.47 -16.14
C LEU A 187 7.64 -9.60 -14.75
N THR A 188 7.32 -8.66 -13.85
CA THR A 188 7.95 -8.59 -12.53
C THR A 188 7.60 -9.79 -11.66
N LEU A 189 6.38 -10.34 -11.81
CA LEU A 189 5.99 -11.58 -11.14
C LEU A 189 6.77 -12.78 -11.68
N ASN A 190 6.87 -12.92 -13.01
CA ASN A 190 7.63 -14.01 -13.63
C ASN A 190 9.11 -13.96 -13.22
N ILE A 191 9.74 -12.79 -13.18
CA ILE A 191 11.09 -12.61 -12.63
C ILE A 191 11.16 -13.15 -11.19
N MET A 192 10.25 -12.71 -10.32
CA MET A 192 10.23 -13.14 -8.92
C MET A 192 10.00 -14.65 -8.79
N MET A 193 9.03 -15.24 -9.49
CA MET A 193 8.74 -16.67 -9.39
C MET A 193 9.82 -17.57 -10.02
N ARG A 194 10.54 -17.09 -11.05
CA ARG A 194 11.70 -17.80 -11.58
C ARG A 194 12.91 -17.74 -10.65
N MET A 195 13.15 -16.62 -9.97
CA MET A 195 14.18 -16.52 -8.92
C MET A 195 13.81 -17.35 -7.67
N ILE A 196 12.52 -17.36 -7.28
CA ILE A 196 12.00 -18.09 -6.12
C ILE A 196 12.00 -19.61 -6.34
N ALA A 197 11.37 -20.07 -7.42
CA ALA A 197 11.03 -21.48 -7.66
C ALA A 197 11.40 -22.00 -9.07
N GLY A 198 11.97 -21.16 -9.94
CA GLY A 198 12.26 -21.54 -11.33
C GLY A 198 11.04 -21.62 -12.25
N LYS A 199 9.86 -21.15 -11.79
CA LYS A 199 8.59 -21.25 -12.53
C LYS A 199 8.13 -19.93 -13.13
N ARG A 200 7.47 -20.00 -14.30
CA ARG A 200 6.81 -18.89 -15.01
C ARG A 200 5.30 -19.15 -15.03
N TYR A 201 4.48 -18.13 -14.77
CA TYR A 201 3.01 -18.27 -14.70
C TYR A 201 2.23 -17.29 -15.61
N TYR A 202 2.90 -16.37 -16.30
CA TYR A 202 2.28 -15.45 -17.27
C TYR A 202 3.05 -15.43 -18.61
N GLY A 203 2.41 -14.90 -19.67
CA GLY A 203 2.95 -14.85 -21.04
C GLY A 203 2.68 -16.11 -21.87
N LYS A 204 3.03 -16.08 -23.17
CA LYS A 204 2.83 -17.20 -24.12
C LYS A 204 3.57 -18.48 -23.68
N ASN A 205 4.70 -18.32 -22.99
CA ASN A 205 5.70 -19.37 -22.70
C ASN A 205 5.56 -20.04 -21.32
N VAL A 206 4.34 -20.38 -20.91
CA VAL A 206 4.02 -21.05 -19.63
C VAL A 206 3.89 -22.56 -19.81
N ALA A 207 4.73 -23.33 -19.10
CA ALA A 207 4.75 -24.79 -19.19
C ALA A 207 3.56 -25.47 -18.45
N GLN A 208 3.36 -25.16 -17.17
CA GLN A 208 2.33 -25.81 -16.34
C GLN A 208 1.03 -24.97 -16.31
N LYS A 209 0.26 -24.98 -17.40
CA LYS A 209 -0.91 -24.09 -17.60
C LYS A 209 -1.98 -24.18 -16.50
N GLU A 210 -2.29 -25.37 -15.98
CA GLU A 210 -3.29 -25.52 -14.91
C GLU A 210 -2.78 -25.12 -13.51
N GLU A 211 -1.47 -25.24 -13.27
CA GLU A 211 -0.84 -24.67 -12.06
C GLU A 211 -0.86 -23.14 -12.13
N ALA A 212 -0.51 -22.58 -13.31
CA ALA A 212 -0.54 -21.14 -13.56
C ALA A 212 -1.93 -20.54 -13.33
N LYS A 213 -3.00 -21.14 -13.88
CA LYS A 213 -4.39 -20.70 -13.62
C LYS A 213 -4.74 -20.71 -12.13
N GLN A 214 -4.36 -21.75 -11.39
CA GLN A 214 -4.59 -21.82 -9.94
C GLN A 214 -3.81 -20.73 -9.19
N PHE A 215 -2.56 -20.50 -9.54
CA PHE A 215 -1.72 -19.44 -8.99
C PHE A 215 -2.30 -18.04 -9.28
N GLN A 216 -2.67 -17.77 -10.53
CA GLN A 216 -3.30 -16.51 -10.98
C GLN A 216 -4.59 -16.21 -10.20
N GLN A 217 -5.47 -17.21 -10.06
CA GLN A 217 -6.72 -17.07 -9.31
C GLN A 217 -6.47 -16.80 -7.82
N VAL A 218 -5.53 -17.50 -7.19
CA VAL A 218 -5.16 -17.28 -5.78
C VAL A 218 -4.54 -15.89 -5.57
N LEU A 219 -3.71 -15.42 -6.49
CA LEU A 219 -3.16 -14.06 -6.45
C LEU A 219 -4.26 -13.00 -6.58
N LYS A 220 -5.19 -13.17 -7.51
CA LYS A 220 -6.35 -12.28 -7.70
C LYS A 220 -7.23 -12.21 -6.45
N GLU A 221 -7.45 -13.35 -5.79
CA GLU A 221 -8.15 -13.39 -4.50
C GLU A 221 -7.36 -12.67 -3.38
N MET A 222 -6.05 -12.84 -3.29
CA MET A 222 -5.20 -12.12 -2.31
C MET A 222 -5.22 -10.60 -2.52
N VAL A 223 -5.15 -10.13 -3.78
CA VAL A 223 -5.21 -8.69 -4.11
C VAL A 223 -6.58 -8.08 -3.79
N SER A 224 -7.67 -8.87 -3.80
CA SER A 224 -9.02 -8.37 -3.54
C SER A 224 -9.25 -7.82 -2.13
N PHE A 225 -8.40 -8.14 -1.15
CA PHE A 225 -8.47 -7.59 0.22
C PHE A 225 -7.80 -6.21 0.37
N ARG A 226 -7.31 -5.61 -0.71
CA ARG A 226 -6.59 -4.32 -0.68
C ARG A 226 -7.55 -3.14 -0.49
N GLY A 227 -7.25 -2.28 0.49
CA GLY A 227 -8.01 -1.05 0.74
C GLY A 227 -9.28 -1.23 1.59
N ASP A 228 -9.67 -2.49 1.86
CA ASP A 228 -10.74 -2.84 2.79
C ASP A 228 -10.38 -2.36 4.21
N LEU A 229 -11.19 -1.45 4.76
CA LEU A 229 -11.02 -0.99 6.12
C LEU A 229 -11.60 -2.03 7.09
N ASN A 230 -10.75 -2.89 7.66
CA ASN A 230 -11.20 -3.80 8.70
C ASN A 230 -11.51 -3.04 10.00
N LEU A 231 -12.80 -2.75 10.22
CA LEU A 231 -13.27 -2.01 11.39
C LEU A 231 -12.91 -2.69 12.72
N GLU A 232 -12.72 -4.01 12.75
CA GLU A 232 -12.34 -4.77 13.94
C GLU A 232 -10.93 -4.45 14.46
N ASP A 233 -10.06 -3.91 13.60
CA ASP A 233 -8.75 -3.44 13.99
C ASP A 233 -8.82 -2.13 14.79
N TYR A 234 -9.80 -1.27 14.50
CA TYR A 234 -9.93 0.07 15.11
C TYR A 234 -11.00 0.13 16.20
N PHE A 235 -11.99 -0.77 16.16
CA PHE A 235 -13.12 -0.84 17.09
C PHE A 235 -13.27 -2.28 17.61
N PRO A 236 -12.68 -2.62 18.77
CA PRO A 236 -12.64 -3.99 19.29
C PRO A 236 -14.02 -4.65 19.47
N ILE A 237 -15.10 -3.88 19.58
CA ILE A 237 -16.47 -4.36 19.70
C ILE A 237 -16.92 -5.21 18.49
N PHE A 238 -16.37 -4.97 17.30
CA PHE A 238 -16.71 -5.77 16.11
C PHE A 238 -15.98 -7.13 16.05
N ARG A 239 -14.98 -7.38 16.91
CA ARG A 239 -14.22 -8.65 16.89
C ARG A 239 -15.10 -9.88 17.19
N PHE A 240 -16.20 -9.68 17.90
CA PHE A 240 -17.21 -10.69 18.24
C PHE A 240 -18.21 -11.00 17.08
N THR A 241 -18.03 -10.38 15.92
CA THR A 241 -18.72 -10.66 14.65
C THR A 241 -17.69 -10.98 13.58
N ASP A 242 -18.03 -11.69 12.50
CA ASP A 242 -17.23 -11.68 11.27
C ASP A 242 -17.85 -10.69 10.29
N PHE A 243 -17.42 -9.43 10.35
CA PHE A 243 -18.05 -8.36 9.59
C PHE A 243 -17.88 -8.60 8.08
N ARG A 244 -19.01 -8.65 7.34
CA ARG A 244 -19.08 -9.04 5.90
C ARG A 244 -18.48 -10.42 5.57
N GLY A 245 -18.25 -11.29 6.56
CA GLY A 245 -17.57 -12.59 6.38
C GLY A 245 -16.09 -12.45 5.97
N LEU A 246 -15.46 -11.31 6.26
CA LEU A 246 -14.12 -10.96 5.78
C LEU A 246 -13.05 -11.92 6.35
N LYS A 247 -13.12 -12.29 7.63
CA LYS A 247 -12.17 -13.22 8.25
C LYS A 247 -12.33 -14.63 7.67
N LYS A 248 -13.56 -15.10 7.46
CA LYS A 248 -13.81 -16.39 6.78
C LYS A 248 -13.23 -16.39 5.37
N LYS A 249 -13.40 -15.31 4.59
CA LYS A 249 -12.77 -15.16 3.26
C LYS A 249 -11.24 -15.21 3.37
N MET A 250 -10.64 -14.43 4.28
CA MET A 250 -9.18 -14.41 4.47
C MET A 250 -8.61 -15.80 4.80
N VAL A 251 -9.24 -16.54 5.72
CA VAL A 251 -8.82 -17.92 6.06
C VAL A 251 -8.90 -18.84 4.84
N ILE A 252 -10.00 -18.80 4.06
CA ILE A 252 -10.16 -19.63 2.86
C ILE A 252 -9.07 -19.33 1.82
N VAL A 253 -8.79 -18.06 1.55
CA VAL A 253 -7.74 -17.66 0.60
C VAL A 253 -6.37 -18.09 1.12
N MET A 254 -6.08 -17.89 2.41
CA MET A 254 -4.81 -18.31 3.00
C MET A 254 -4.61 -19.83 2.99
N THR A 255 -5.67 -20.64 3.13
CA THR A 255 -5.58 -22.10 2.93
C THR A 255 -5.22 -22.46 1.49
N LYS A 256 -5.73 -21.74 0.48
CA LYS A 256 -5.32 -21.94 -0.93
C LYS A 256 -3.85 -21.55 -1.15
N VAL A 257 -3.43 -20.41 -0.61
CA VAL A 257 -2.03 -19.92 -0.65
C VAL A 257 -1.10 -20.93 0.00
N ASP A 258 -1.42 -21.41 1.21
CA ASP A 258 -0.54 -22.33 1.93
C ASP A 258 -0.36 -23.67 1.19
N ARG A 259 -1.45 -24.24 0.66
CA ARG A 259 -1.39 -25.46 -0.17
C ARG A 259 -0.54 -25.25 -1.43
N LEU A 260 -0.72 -24.12 -2.11
CA LEU A 260 0.02 -23.78 -3.32
C LEU A 260 1.53 -23.65 -3.03
N LEU A 261 1.89 -22.95 -1.96
CA LEU A 261 3.29 -22.78 -1.54
C LEU A 261 3.90 -24.08 -1.00
N GLN A 262 3.13 -24.92 -0.29
CA GLN A 262 3.59 -26.23 0.17
C GLN A 262 3.91 -27.16 -1.02
N ASN A 263 3.02 -27.23 -2.01
CA ASN A 263 3.26 -28.02 -3.22
C ASN A 263 4.58 -27.63 -3.92
N ILE A 264 4.90 -26.33 -3.98
CA ILE A 264 6.15 -25.84 -4.55
C ILE A 264 7.34 -26.26 -3.68
N VAL A 265 7.28 -26.07 -2.35
CA VAL A 265 8.35 -26.49 -1.44
C VAL A 265 8.64 -28.00 -1.55
N ASP A 266 7.59 -28.83 -1.63
CA ASP A 266 7.74 -30.28 -1.72
C ASP A 266 8.22 -30.76 -3.10
N GLU A 267 7.89 -30.07 -4.20
CA GLU A 267 8.49 -30.29 -5.52
C GLU A 267 10.01 -30.05 -5.49
N HIS A 268 10.45 -28.94 -4.86
CA HIS A 268 11.87 -28.66 -4.68
C HIS A 268 12.56 -29.69 -3.78
N ARG A 269 11.94 -30.07 -2.66
CA ARG A 269 12.43 -31.08 -1.73
C ARG A 269 12.60 -32.45 -2.41
N LYS A 270 11.62 -32.87 -3.21
CA LYS A 270 11.70 -34.09 -4.01
C LYS A 270 12.85 -34.02 -5.03
N ARG A 271 12.94 -32.94 -5.81
CA ARG A 271 14.01 -32.71 -6.80
C ARG A 271 15.42 -32.70 -6.18
N LYS A 272 15.56 -32.16 -4.96
CA LYS A 272 16.83 -32.18 -4.19
C LYS A 272 17.30 -33.61 -3.91
N ILE A 273 16.37 -34.51 -3.56
CA ILE A 273 16.65 -35.93 -3.29
C ILE A 273 16.96 -36.67 -4.60
N GLU A 274 16.15 -36.48 -5.65
CA GLU A 274 16.28 -37.23 -6.90
C GLU A 274 17.53 -36.88 -7.72
N SER A 275 18.04 -35.65 -7.63
CA SER A 275 19.11 -35.16 -8.51
C SER A 275 20.53 -35.22 -7.93
N ASN A 276 20.70 -35.54 -6.64
CA ASN A 276 21.99 -35.48 -5.91
C ASN A 276 22.80 -34.17 -6.14
N THR A 277 22.14 -33.08 -6.56
CA THR A 277 22.79 -31.89 -7.09
C THR A 277 22.81 -30.78 -6.05
N THR A 278 24.00 -30.39 -5.61
CA THR A 278 24.22 -29.31 -4.62
C THR A 278 24.06 -27.89 -5.19
N GLN A 279 23.78 -27.76 -6.49
CA GLN A 279 23.65 -26.46 -7.16
C GLN A 279 22.35 -25.74 -6.73
N LYS A 280 22.50 -24.73 -5.86
CA LYS A 280 21.41 -23.84 -5.40
C LYS A 280 20.85 -23.00 -6.57
N LYS A 281 19.99 -23.58 -7.42
CA LYS A 281 19.47 -22.93 -8.63
C LYS A 281 18.45 -21.82 -8.33
N THR A 282 17.68 -21.93 -7.26
CA THR A 282 16.61 -20.99 -6.88
C THR A 282 16.72 -20.55 -5.42
N PHE A 283 15.89 -19.60 -4.99
CA PHE A 283 15.79 -19.26 -3.56
C PHE A 283 15.24 -20.42 -2.72
N ILE A 284 14.24 -21.18 -3.18
CA ILE A 284 13.73 -22.31 -2.40
C ILE A 284 14.81 -23.40 -2.24
N ASP A 285 15.63 -23.67 -3.26
CA ASP A 285 16.79 -24.58 -3.10
C ASP A 285 17.80 -24.04 -2.06
N THR A 286 17.97 -22.72 -2.00
CA THR A 286 18.88 -22.07 -1.03
C THR A 286 18.37 -22.25 0.40
N LEU A 287 17.07 -22.04 0.61
CA LEU A 287 16.40 -22.21 1.90
C LEU A 287 16.36 -23.68 2.31
N LEU A 288 16.13 -24.61 1.38
CA LEU A 288 16.14 -26.05 1.65
C LEU A 288 17.54 -26.61 1.88
N SER A 289 18.62 -25.98 1.41
CA SER A 289 19.99 -26.31 1.86
C SER A 289 20.28 -25.76 3.26
N ALA A 290 19.80 -24.57 3.60
CA ALA A 290 20.00 -23.99 4.93
C ALA A 290 19.09 -24.64 5.99
N GLN A 291 17.95 -25.23 5.59
CA GLN A 291 17.09 -26.06 6.43
C GLN A 291 17.82 -27.31 6.97
N ASP A 292 18.84 -27.81 6.25
CA ASP A 292 19.66 -28.94 6.72
C ASP A 292 20.53 -28.56 7.94
N THR A 293 20.90 -27.29 8.08
CA THR A 293 21.80 -26.77 9.13
C THR A 293 21.09 -25.96 10.22
N GLU A 294 19.95 -25.35 9.92
CA GLU A 294 19.16 -24.53 10.84
C GLU A 294 17.66 -24.96 10.87
N PRO A 295 17.33 -26.26 11.06
CA PRO A 295 15.97 -26.77 10.87
C PRO A 295 14.93 -26.13 11.81
N GLU A 296 15.33 -25.74 13.03
CA GLU A 296 14.46 -25.10 14.02
C GLU A 296 13.99 -23.70 13.57
N PHE A 297 14.83 -22.97 12.82
CA PHE A 297 14.51 -21.63 12.33
C PHE A 297 13.89 -21.67 10.92
N LEU A 298 14.39 -22.55 10.05
CA LEU A 298 13.97 -22.68 8.65
C LEU A 298 12.85 -23.73 8.48
N THR A 299 11.81 -23.64 9.31
CA THR A 299 10.59 -24.43 9.15
C THR A 299 9.92 -24.19 7.79
N ASP A 300 9.09 -25.12 7.32
CA ASP A 300 8.30 -24.92 6.08
C ASP A 300 7.39 -23.68 6.15
N ARG A 301 6.90 -23.32 7.35
CA ARG A 301 6.19 -22.05 7.57
C ARG A 301 7.11 -20.85 7.31
N THR A 302 8.36 -20.88 7.77
CA THR A 302 9.38 -19.86 7.50
C THR A 302 9.67 -19.75 6.00
N ILE A 303 9.84 -20.88 5.30
CA ILE A 303 10.14 -20.94 3.86
C ILE A 303 8.98 -20.38 3.02
N LYS A 304 7.73 -20.78 3.33
CA LYS A 304 6.53 -20.28 2.67
C LYS A 304 6.28 -18.79 2.99
N ALA A 305 6.54 -18.34 4.22
CA ALA A 305 6.43 -16.94 4.60
C ALA A 305 7.48 -16.05 3.89
N LEU A 306 8.74 -16.50 3.79
CA LEU A 306 9.76 -15.81 2.99
C LEU A 306 9.36 -15.73 1.52
N THR A 307 8.87 -16.83 0.95
CA THR A 307 8.39 -16.90 -0.43
C THR A 307 7.28 -15.89 -0.70
N LEU A 308 6.23 -15.89 0.13
CA LEU A 308 5.11 -14.95 0.03
C LEU A 308 5.57 -13.49 0.22
N SER A 309 6.48 -13.25 1.18
CA SER A 309 7.03 -11.91 1.46
C SER A 309 7.81 -11.34 0.29
N LEU A 310 8.62 -12.15 -0.41
CA LEU A 310 9.41 -11.71 -1.55
C LEU A 310 8.54 -11.54 -2.80
N LEU A 311 7.65 -12.51 -3.08
CA LEU A 311 6.75 -12.46 -4.23
C LEU A 311 5.89 -11.19 -4.22
N GLY A 312 5.21 -10.90 -3.10
CA GLY A 312 4.34 -9.73 -2.99
C GLY A 312 5.11 -8.41 -3.08
N ALA A 313 6.21 -8.28 -2.33
CA ALA A 313 6.97 -7.04 -2.28
C ALA A 313 7.75 -6.75 -3.59
N GLY A 314 8.36 -7.78 -4.20
CA GLY A 314 9.21 -7.65 -5.37
C GLY A 314 8.46 -7.45 -6.70
N THR A 315 7.23 -7.96 -6.80
CA THR A 315 6.39 -7.80 -7.99
C THR A 315 5.87 -6.36 -8.10
N GLU A 316 4.94 -6.01 -7.20
CA GLU A 316 4.07 -4.84 -7.36
C GLU A 316 4.81 -3.51 -7.26
N THR A 317 5.79 -3.42 -6.36
CA THR A 317 6.53 -2.18 -6.15
C THR A 317 7.36 -1.82 -7.38
N THR A 318 7.93 -2.83 -8.02
CA THR A 318 8.69 -2.73 -9.26
C THR A 318 7.79 -2.35 -10.44
N SER A 319 6.65 -3.04 -10.64
CA SER A 319 5.73 -2.72 -11.75
C SER A 319 5.09 -1.35 -11.61
N THR A 320 4.72 -0.94 -10.38
CA THR A 320 4.18 0.40 -10.10
C THR A 320 5.22 1.49 -10.38
N THR A 321 6.50 1.29 -10.02
CA THR A 321 7.55 2.28 -10.31
C THR A 321 7.79 2.43 -11.81
N LEU A 322 7.77 1.31 -12.56
CA LEU A 322 7.90 1.32 -14.01
C LEU A 322 6.71 2.01 -14.70
N GLU A 323 5.49 1.80 -14.22
CA GLU A 323 4.29 2.46 -14.74
C GLU A 323 4.36 3.99 -14.57
N TRP A 324 4.87 4.48 -13.43
CA TRP A 324 5.10 5.91 -13.21
C TRP A 324 6.28 6.47 -14.03
N ALA A 325 7.38 5.72 -14.17
CA ALA A 325 8.55 6.17 -14.94
C ALA A 325 8.17 6.41 -16.41
N ILE A 326 7.46 5.47 -17.04
CA ILE A 326 7.02 5.61 -18.43
C ILE A 326 5.96 6.73 -18.55
N SER A 327 5.05 6.85 -17.57
CA SER A 327 4.09 7.97 -17.52
C SER A 327 4.78 9.35 -17.47
N LEU A 328 5.85 9.46 -16.68
CA LEU A 328 6.64 10.69 -16.54
C LEU A 328 7.38 11.02 -17.82
N LEU A 329 8.06 10.05 -18.44
CA LEU A 329 8.79 10.27 -19.69
C LEU A 329 7.87 10.63 -20.87
N LEU A 330 6.70 10.00 -20.98
CA LEU A 330 5.66 10.35 -21.98
C LEU A 330 5.14 11.80 -21.82
N ASN A 331 5.17 12.35 -20.60
CA ASN A 331 4.84 13.74 -20.32
C ASN A 331 6.04 14.70 -20.43
N HIS A 332 7.27 14.20 -20.59
CA HIS A 332 8.50 15.01 -20.66
C HIS A 332 9.43 14.51 -21.78
N PRO A 333 9.11 14.77 -23.07
CA PRO A 333 9.87 14.25 -24.22
C PRO A 333 11.36 14.59 -24.23
N GLU A 334 11.77 15.76 -23.71
CA GLU A 334 13.19 16.11 -23.59
C GLU A 334 13.95 15.21 -22.60
N ALA A 335 13.29 14.71 -21.55
CA ALA A 335 13.88 13.73 -20.66
C ALA A 335 13.95 12.33 -21.30
N MET A 336 12.94 11.95 -22.09
CA MET A 336 12.99 10.73 -22.91
C MET A 336 14.18 10.78 -23.88
N LYS A 337 14.33 11.89 -24.61
CA LYS A 337 15.41 12.11 -25.58
C LYS A 337 16.80 12.03 -24.96
N LYS A 338 16.99 12.57 -23.76
CA LYS A 338 18.24 12.43 -22.98
C LYS A 338 18.53 10.97 -22.61
N ALA A 339 17.53 10.22 -22.15
CA ALA A 339 17.68 8.80 -21.83
C ALA A 339 18.01 7.95 -23.08
N ILE A 340 17.35 8.20 -24.21
CA ILE A 340 17.68 7.57 -25.52
C ILE A 340 19.14 7.87 -25.89
N THR A 341 19.54 9.15 -25.84
CA THR A 341 20.90 9.59 -26.18
C THR A 341 21.97 8.94 -25.30
N GLU A 342 21.70 8.78 -23.99
CA GLU A 342 22.60 8.08 -23.08
C GLU A 342 22.72 6.59 -23.42
N ILE A 343 21.60 5.91 -23.64
CA ILE A 343 21.56 4.48 -23.98
C ILE A 343 22.30 4.21 -25.30
N GLN A 344 22.02 5.00 -26.36
CA GLN A 344 22.73 4.90 -27.64
C GLN A 344 24.25 5.09 -27.48
N LYS A 345 24.68 6.07 -26.67
CA LYS A 345 26.10 6.37 -26.42
C LYS A 345 26.82 5.27 -25.61
N VAL A 346 26.12 4.55 -24.74
CA VAL A 346 26.71 3.58 -23.80
C VAL A 346 26.60 2.13 -24.31
N VAL A 347 25.50 1.79 -24.98
CA VAL A 347 25.18 0.42 -25.41
C VAL A 347 25.52 0.21 -26.89
N GLY A 348 25.29 1.24 -27.73
CA GLY A 348 25.31 1.14 -29.19
C GLY A 348 23.99 0.60 -29.77
N GLU A 349 23.98 0.38 -31.09
CA GLU A 349 22.83 -0.18 -31.82
C GLU A 349 22.98 -1.69 -32.10
N ASP A 350 24.21 -2.23 -32.07
CA ASP A 350 24.53 -3.61 -32.43
C ASP A 350 24.08 -4.68 -31.42
N ARG A 351 23.61 -4.28 -30.23
CA ARG A 351 23.23 -5.19 -29.14
C ARG A 351 22.16 -4.61 -28.22
N LEU A 352 21.48 -5.49 -27.49
CA LEU A 352 20.58 -5.09 -26.41
C LEU A 352 21.36 -4.64 -25.14
N LEU A 353 20.73 -3.75 -24.38
CA LEU A 353 21.20 -3.25 -23.09
C LEU A 353 21.31 -4.38 -22.05
N GLU A 354 22.45 -4.47 -21.36
CA GLU A 354 22.69 -5.48 -20.33
C GLU A 354 22.71 -4.89 -18.92
N GLU A 355 22.53 -5.74 -17.90
CA GLU A 355 22.60 -5.32 -16.49
C GLU A 355 23.99 -4.76 -16.10
N THR A 356 25.02 -5.15 -16.84
CA THR A 356 26.41 -4.67 -16.75
C THR A 356 26.59 -3.24 -17.28
N ASP A 357 25.63 -2.70 -18.03
CA ASP A 357 25.64 -1.31 -18.51
C ASP A 357 24.97 -0.33 -17.53
N LEU A 358 24.06 -0.78 -16.66
CA LEU A 358 23.32 0.08 -15.73
C LEU A 358 24.22 1.04 -14.91
N PRO A 359 25.41 0.65 -14.39
CA PRO A 359 26.29 1.57 -13.65
C PRO A 359 26.91 2.71 -14.50
N LYS A 360 26.67 2.72 -15.82
CA LYS A 360 27.12 3.75 -16.77
C LYS A 360 25.97 4.67 -17.21
N LEU A 361 24.72 4.28 -16.95
CA LEU A 361 23.50 4.96 -17.39
C LEU A 361 22.98 5.88 -16.27
N ASN A 362 23.73 6.97 -16.03
CA ASN A 362 23.50 7.88 -14.92
C ASN A 362 22.18 8.64 -15.06
N TYR A 363 21.87 9.13 -16.27
CA TYR A 363 20.63 9.83 -16.55
C TYR A 363 19.41 8.90 -16.42
N LEU A 364 19.55 7.62 -16.79
CA LEU A 364 18.51 6.61 -16.55
C LEU A 364 18.28 6.36 -15.04
N ASP A 365 19.33 6.27 -14.21
CA ASP A 365 19.17 6.15 -12.75
C ASP A 365 18.60 7.43 -12.12
N ASN A 366 18.92 8.60 -12.68
CA ASN A 366 18.35 9.90 -12.30
C ASN A 366 16.85 9.97 -12.62
N VAL A 367 16.42 9.47 -13.78
CA VAL A 367 15.00 9.30 -14.15
C VAL A 367 14.28 8.38 -13.16
N VAL A 368 14.88 7.26 -12.77
CA VAL A 368 14.32 6.34 -11.77
C VAL A 368 14.26 6.98 -10.37
N SER A 369 15.29 7.75 -10.00
CA SER A 369 15.36 8.43 -8.71
C SER A 369 14.35 9.58 -8.61
N GLU A 370 14.15 10.39 -9.66
CA GLU A 370 13.11 11.44 -9.70
C GLU A 370 11.69 10.84 -9.78
N THR A 371 11.52 9.70 -10.46
CA THR A 371 10.28 8.91 -10.41
C THR A 371 9.96 8.49 -8.98
N LEU A 372 10.94 7.94 -8.25
CA LEU A 372 10.78 7.53 -6.85
C LEU A 372 10.62 8.70 -5.87
N ARG A 373 11.08 9.91 -6.24
CA ARG A 373 10.84 11.14 -5.48
C ARG A 373 9.39 11.62 -5.63
N LEU A 374 8.90 11.74 -6.86
CA LEU A 374 7.54 12.22 -7.16
C LEU A 374 6.45 11.19 -6.90
N TYR A 375 6.70 9.91 -7.14
CA TYR A 375 5.75 8.82 -6.94
C TYR A 375 6.36 7.71 -6.07
N PRO A 376 6.65 7.99 -4.79
CA PRO A 376 7.09 6.97 -3.85
C PRO A 376 5.99 5.91 -3.70
N VAL A 377 6.29 4.67 -4.09
CA VAL A 377 5.37 3.53 -4.02
C VAL A 377 4.76 3.36 -2.62
N GLN A 378 5.50 3.74 -1.58
CA GLN A 378 5.08 3.77 -0.18
C GLN A 378 5.08 5.22 0.35
N PRO A 379 4.05 6.04 0.05
CA PRO A 379 4.03 7.48 0.30
C PRO A 379 3.97 7.86 1.79
N LEU A 380 3.72 6.87 2.66
CA LEU A 380 3.61 6.99 4.12
C LEU A 380 4.57 6.02 4.86
N LEU A 381 5.45 5.33 4.11
CA LEU A 381 6.13 4.09 4.48
C LEU A 381 5.16 3.00 5.00
N LEU A 382 5.71 1.85 5.36
CA LEU A 382 4.97 0.82 6.10
C LEU A 382 4.83 1.25 7.56
N PRO A 383 3.63 1.20 8.18
CA PRO A 383 3.45 1.62 9.58
C PRO A 383 4.36 0.87 10.57
N HIS A 384 4.89 1.61 11.52
CA HIS A 384 5.68 1.12 12.66
C HIS A 384 4.83 1.19 13.94
N ARG A 385 5.30 0.60 15.05
CA ARG A 385 4.61 0.68 16.35
C ARG A 385 5.62 0.78 17.49
N SER A 386 5.37 1.63 18.49
CA SER A 386 6.27 1.77 19.65
C SER A 386 6.19 0.56 20.59
N SER A 387 7.36 -0.04 20.91
CA SER A 387 7.50 -1.07 21.95
C SER A 387 7.23 -0.53 23.35
N GLU A 388 7.45 0.75 23.58
CA GLU A 388 7.39 1.41 24.89
C GLU A 388 7.11 2.92 24.77
N ASP A 389 7.04 3.61 25.91
CA ASP A 389 6.93 5.06 25.98
C ASP A 389 8.26 5.69 25.52
N CYS A 390 8.19 6.64 24.59
CA CYS A 390 9.34 7.32 23.99
C CYS A 390 9.05 8.81 23.79
N GLU A 391 9.97 9.53 23.15
CA GLU A 391 9.79 10.92 22.74
C GLU A 391 10.19 11.08 21.26
N ILE A 392 9.47 11.94 20.52
CA ILE A 392 9.81 12.39 19.16
C ILE A 392 9.81 13.91 19.19
N SER A 393 10.94 14.54 18.90
CA SER A 393 11.10 15.99 18.76
C SER A 393 10.63 16.76 20.01
N GLY A 394 10.91 16.19 21.19
CA GLY A 394 10.49 16.71 22.50
C GLY A 394 9.03 16.40 22.88
N TYR A 395 8.26 15.73 22.02
CA TYR A 395 6.90 15.27 22.34
C TYR A 395 6.89 13.82 22.82
N HIS A 396 6.24 13.58 23.96
CA HIS A 396 6.03 12.26 24.52
C HIS A 396 5.05 11.42 23.69
N ILE A 397 5.52 10.26 23.25
CA ILE A 397 4.78 9.26 22.49
C ILE A 397 4.58 8.02 23.37
N PRO A 398 3.34 7.71 23.78
CA PRO A 398 3.10 6.51 24.58
C PRO A 398 3.32 5.20 23.79
N LYS A 399 3.57 4.12 24.52
CA LYS A 399 3.58 2.73 24.05
C LYS A 399 2.34 2.39 23.20
N ASP A 400 2.53 1.46 22.27
CA ASP A 400 1.49 0.98 21.34
C ASP A 400 0.88 2.06 20.45
N THR A 401 1.63 3.15 20.22
CA THR A 401 1.31 4.17 19.21
C THR A 401 1.86 3.73 17.86
N VAL A 402 1.03 3.79 16.82
CA VAL A 402 1.44 3.53 15.44
C VAL A 402 2.22 4.75 14.93
N LEU A 403 3.39 4.53 14.34
CA LEU A 403 4.18 5.59 13.68
C LEU A 403 4.04 5.47 12.16
N VAL A 404 3.80 6.60 11.50
CA VAL A 404 3.67 6.74 10.04
C VAL A 404 4.56 7.88 9.57
N ALA A 405 5.32 7.70 8.49
CA ALA A 405 6.32 8.66 8.03
C ALA A 405 5.97 9.21 6.65
N ASN A 406 5.61 10.49 6.58
CA ASN A 406 4.97 11.13 5.43
C ASN A 406 5.97 11.48 4.31
N MET A 407 6.48 10.46 3.61
CA MET A 407 7.39 10.62 2.48
C MET A 407 6.80 11.51 1.39
N TRP A 408 5.48 11.51 1.20
CA TRP A 408 4.81 12.39 0.25
C TRP A 408 5.03 13.88 0.56
N LYS A 409 5.08 14.28 1.85
CA LYS A 409 5.47 15.64 2.25
C LYS A 409 6.96 15.85 2.08
N ILE A 410 7.79 14.99 2.67
CA ILE A 410 9.25 15.17 2.71
C ILE A 410 9.88 15.22 1.31
N GLN A 411 9.38 14.41 0.37
CA GLN A 411 9.89 14.38 -1.01
C GLN A 411 9.32 15.49 -1.92
N ARG A 412 8.45 16.36 -1.39
CA ARG A 412 7.82 17.52 -2.07
C ARG A 412 8.02 18.84 -1.33
N ASP A 413 8.74 18.83 -0.22
CA ASP A 413 8.87 20.01 0.61
C ASP A 413 9.66 21.11 -0.14
N PRO A 414 9.08 22.30 -0.38
CA PRO A 414 9.80 23.39 -1.05
C PRO A 414 11.02 23.90 -0.27
N GLU A 415 11.12 23.61 1.03
CA GLU A 415 12.31 23.93 1.84
C GLU A 415 13.46 22.91 1.63
N LEU A 416 13.15 21.70 1.12
CA LEU A 416 14.12 20.61 0.89
C LEU A 416 14.43 20.37 -0.60
N TRP A 417 13.53 20.84 -1.48
CA TRP A 417 13.50 20.53 -2.91
C TRP A 417 13.09 21.74 -3.76
N ASP A 418 14.05 22.28 -4.52
CA ASP A 418 13.83 23.26 -5.59
C ASP A 418 12.79 22.76 -6.63
N GLU A 419 11.83 23.61 -7.01
CA GLU A 419 10.74 23.26 -7.94
C GLU A 419 10.09 21.86 -7.67
N PRO A 420 9.51 21.63 -6.49
CA PRO A 420 9.30 20.27 -5.96
C PRO A 420 8.34 19.41 -6.78
N GLU A 421 7.33 20.00 -7.43
CA GLU A 421 6.37 19.24 -8.26
C GLU A 421 6.83 19.03 -9.71
N LYS A 422 7.96 19.60 -10.13
CA LYS A 422 8.52 19.35 -11.47
C LYS A 422 9.33 18.06 -11.50
N PHE A 423 9.20 17.31 -12.59
CA PHE A 423 10.08 16.20 -12.93
C PHE A 423 11.38 16.75 -13.54
N LYS A 424 12.46 16.69 -12.77
CA LYS A 424 13.76 17.28 -13.08
C LYS A 424 14.87 16.26 -12.78
N PRO A 425 15.08 15.21 -13.61
CA PRO A 425 16.08 14.17 -13.35
C PRO A 425 17.49 14.70 -13.05
N GLU A 426 17.88 15.80 -13.69
CA GLU A 426 19.16 16.52 -13.52
C GLU A 426 19.46 16.92 -12.07
N ARG A 427 18.42 16.99 -11.22
CA ARG A 427 18.51 17.15 -9.77
C ARG A 427 19.37 16.09 -9.08
N PHE A 428 19.52 14.92 -9.71
CA PHE A 428 20.34 13.81 -9.22
C PHE A 428 21.68 13.68 -9.97
N ASP A 429 22.10 14.67 -10.76
CA ASP A 429 23.44 14.71 -11.33
C ASP A 429 24.49 14.72 -10.20
N GLY A 430 25.36 13.70 -10.16
CA GLY A 430 26.23 13.38 -9.01
C GLY A 430 25.75 12.22 -8.13
N GLY A 431 24.53 11.73 -8.34
CA GLY A 431 23.97 10.49 -7.78
C GLY A 431 23.06 10.70 -6.56
N ALA A 432 21.93 9.99 -6.54
CA ALA A 432 20.92 10.03 -5.47
C ALA A 432 21.36 9.49 -4.10
N GLY A 433 22.64 9.12 -3.94
CA GLY A 433 23.27 8.71 -2.69
C GLY A 433 24.20 9.75 -2.05
N GLY A 434 24.36 10.93 -2.65
CA GLY A 434 25.17 12.02 -2.09
C GLY A 434 24.64 12.54 -0.75
N GLU A 435 25.53 13.11 0.07
CA GLU A 435 25.24 13.52 1.46
C GLU A 435 24.00 14.43 1.59
N GLY A 436 23.80 15.33 0.63
CA GLY A 436 22.65 16.25 0.56
C GLY A 436 21.27 15.59 0.33
N PHE A 437 21.20 14.26 0.19
CA PHE A 437 19.96 13.48 0.11
C PHE A 437 19.60 12.73 1.40
N SER A 438 20.45 12.80 2.43
CA SER A 438 20.22 12.13 3.71
C SER A 438 18.85 12.50 4.32
N PHE A 439 18.08 11.49 4.71
CA PHE A 439 16.72 11.52 5.25
C PHE A 439 15.61 12.24 4.44
N LYS A 440 15.94 13.07 3.43
CA LYS A 440 14.94 13.69 2.53
C LYS A 440 14.50 12.81 1.36
N MET A 441 15.29 11.79 0.99
CA MET A 441 15.02 10.89 -0.14
C MET A 441 15.06 9.43 0.31
N LEU A 442 13.91 8.86 0.68
CA LEU A 442 13.82 7.54 1.34
C LEU A 442 12.79 6.58 0.69
N PRO A 443 12.77 6.38 -0.64
CA PRO A 443 11.81 5.49 -1.31
C PRO A 443 11.92 4.01 -0.88
N PHE A 444 13.05 3.63 -0.27
CA PHE A 444 13.30 2.30 0.27
C PHE A 444 13.29 2.25 1.81
N GLY A 445 12.96 3.36 2.49
CA GLY A 445 13.07 3.51 3.94
C GLY A 445 14.52 3.50 4.46
N VAL A 446 14.69 3.55 5.78
CA VAL A 446 16.00 3.67 6.45
C VAL A 446 16.06 2.80 7.72
N GLY A 447 17.24 2.68 8.32
CA GLY A 447 17.46 1.94 9.57
C GLY A 447 17.21 0.43 9.46
N ARG A 448 16.89 -0.20 10.59
CA ARG A 448 16.71 -1.67 10.69
C ARG A 448 15.65 -2.23 9.72
N ARG A 449 14.68 -1.41 9.32
CA ARG A 449 13.55 -1.79 8.46
C ARG A 449 13.69 -1.35 6.99
N ALA A 450 14.79 -0.72 6.59
CA ALA A 450 15.08 -0.37 5.19
C ALA A 450 14.93 -1.58 4.24
N CYS A 451 14.47 -1.38 3.01
CA CYS A 451 14.17 -2.45 2.07
C CYS A 451 15.39 -3.35 1.81
N PRO A 452 15.27 -4.70 1.91
CA PRO A 452 16.36 -5.60 1.53
C PRO A 452 16.46 -5.76 -0.01
N GLY A 453 15.40 -5.40 -0.74
CA GLY A 453 15.27 -5.57 -2.19
C GLY A 453 15.83 -4.43 -3.04
N THR A 454 16.37 -3.36 -2.45
CA THR A 454 16.80 -2.13 -3.16
C THR A 454 17.69 -2.42 -4.39
N ASN A 455 18.66 -3.32 -4.25
CA ASN A 455 19.57 -3.70 -5.35
C ASN A 455 18.85 -4.46 -6.47
N LEU A 456 17.89 -5.32 -6.14
CA LEU A 456 17.08 -6.05 -7.13
C LEU A 456 16.09 -5.10 -7.82
N ALA A 457 15.44 -4.21 -7.07
CA ALA A 457 14.53 -3.22 -7.59
C ALA A 457 15.23 -2.30 -8.60
N ARG A 458 16.36 -1.66 -8.24
CA ARG A 458 17.12 -0.81 -9.18
C ARG A 458 17.57 -1.57 -10.43
N ARG A 459 18.04 -2.83 -10.29
CA ARG A 459 18.40 -3.69 -11.44
C ARG A 459 17.22 -3.96 -12.37
N VAL A 460 16.07 -4.40 -11.85
CA VAL A 460 14.89 -4.71 -12.68
C VAL A 460 14.30 -3.44 -13.29
N ILE A 461 14.16 -2.35 -12.52
CA ILE A 461 13.61 -1.08 -13.03
C ILE A 461 14.51 -0.52 -14.12
N GLY A 462 15.82 -0.38 -13.87
CA GLY A 462 16.78 0.14 -14.86
C GLY A 462 16.84 -0.71 -16.12
N LEU A 463 16.97 -2.04 -15.98
CA LEU A 463 17.05 -2.96 -17.13
C LEU A 463 15.75 -2.95 -17.95
N THR A 464 14.59 -2.96 -17.30
CA THR A 464 13.29 -2.94 -18.01
C THR A 464 13.06 -1.60 -18.70
N LEU A 465 13.26 -0.48 -17.99
CA LEU A 465 13.03 0.86 -18.52
C LEU A 465 13.98 1.15 -19.68
N GLY A 466 15.28 0.88 -19.51
CA GLY A 466 16.28 1.07 -20.56
C GLY A 466 16.06 0.16 -21.76
N SER A 467 15.73 -1.12 -21.54
CA SER A 467 15.47 -2.07 -22.64
C SER A 467 14.21 -1.70 -23.44
N LEU A 468 13.16 -1.20 -22.79
CA LEU A 468 11.99 -0.65 -23.46
C LEU A 468 12.36 0.59 -24.30
N ILE A 469 13.09 1.56 -23.70
CA ILE A 469 13.52 2.81 -24.38
C ILE A 469 14.44 2.51 -25.57
N GLN A 470 15.22 1.42 -25.53
CA GLN A 470 16.06 1.00 -26.65
C GLN A 470 15.26 0.29 -27.77
N SER A 471 14.19 -0.43 -27.43
CA SER A 471 13.49 -1.32 -28.38
C SER A 471 12.36 -0.63 -29.14
N PHE A 472 11.75 0.40 -28.55
CA PHE A 472 10.49 0.99 -29.02
C PHE A 472 10.48 2.51 -28.96
N GLU A 473 9.70 3.12 -29.85
CA GLU A 473 9.16 4.45 -29.64
C GLU A 473 7.83 4.31 -28.89
N PHE A 474 7.51 5.27 -28.01
CA PHE A 474 6.26 5.30 -27.27
C PHE A 474 5.48 6.59 -27.55
N GLU A 475 4.21 6.44 -27.90
CA GLU A 475 3.28 7.56 -28.06
C GLU A 475 2.13 7.49 -27.04
N LYS A 476 1.56 8.65 -26.74
CA LYS A 476 0.33 8.76 -25.94
C LYS A 476 -0.88 8.33 -26.78
N LEU A 477 -1.96 7.90 -26.14
CA LEU A 477 -3.22 7.60 -26.87
C LEU A 477 -3.82 8.83 -27.58
N VAL A 478 -3.57 10.03 -27.05
CA VAL A 478 -3.93 11.32 -27.64
C VAL A 478 -2.71 12.22 -27.53
N ALA A 479 -2.17 12.70 -28.65
CA ALA A 479 -0.86 13.37 -28.68
C ALA A 479 -0.83 14.69 -27.88
N GLU A 480 -1.91 15.48 -27.96
CA GLU A 480 -2.01 16.80 -27.35
C GLU A 480 -2.28 16.75 -25.83
N GLU A 481 -2.92 15.68 -25.34
CA GLU A 481 -3.25 15.53 -23.91
C GLU A 481 -2.03 15.05 -23.10
N PRO A 482 -1.91 15.40 -21.81
CA PRO A 482 -0.96 14.75 -20.91
C PRO A 482 -1.47 13.36 -20.52
N VAL A 483 -0.56 12.40 -20.33
CA VAL A 483 -0.86 11.12 -19.67
C VAL A 483 -1.45 11.42 -18.29
N ASN A 484 -2.62 10.85 -17.98
CA ASN A 484 -3.27 11.04 -16.69
C ASN A 484 -2.34 10.63 -15.53
N MET A 485 -2.18 11.50 -14.52
CA MET A 485 -1.32 11.29 -13.35
C MET A 485 -2.11 11.15 -12.03
N THR A 486 -3.43 10.94 -12.05
CA THR A 486 -4.18 10.72 -10.80
C THR A 486 -3.72 9.46 -10.07
N GLU A 487 -3.60 9.56 -8.74
CA GLU A 487 -3.18 8.47 -7.88
C GLU A 487 -4.39 7.67 -7.36
N SER A 488 -4.24 6.36 -7.21
CA SER A 488 -5.24 5.50 -6.55
C SER A 488 -5.11 5.52 -5.03
N SER A 489 -6.20 5.22 -4.32
CA SER A 489 -6.12 4.84 -2.90
C SER A 489 -5.64 3.41 -2.75
N GLY A 490 -4.52 3.20 -2.07
CA GLY A 490 -3.97 1.86 -1.88
C GLY A 490 -2.96 1.73 -0.74
N PHE A 491 -2.53 0.49 -0.53
CA PHE A 491 -1.31 0.15 0.23
C PHE A 491 -0.06 0.60 -0.54
N THR A 492 -0.17 0.69 -1.85
CA THR A 492 0.82 1.20 -2.81
C THR A 492 0.24 2.43 -3.51
N LEU A 493 1.12 3.34 -3.94
CA LEU A 493 0.76 4.48 -4.78
C LEU A 493 0.74 4.08 -6.26
N SER A 494 -0.21 3.26 -6.70
CA SER A 494 -0.42 2.99 -8.14
C SER A 494 -1.23 4.13 -8.78
N LYS A 495 -1.16 4.31 -10.11
CA LYS A 495 -2.07 5.22 -10.83
C LYS A 495 -3.53 4.77 -10.65
N GLU A 496 -4.47 5.70 -10.73
CA GLU A 496 -5.91 5.37 -10.78
C GLU A 496 -6.24 4.58 -12.06
N THR A 497 -6.16 5.24 -13.22
CA THR A 497 -6.25 4.59 -14.54
C THR A 497 -4.92 3.90 -14.87
N PRO A 498 -4.92 2.62 -15.30
CA PRO A 498 -3.74 1.96 -15.85
C PRO A 498 -3.10 2.77 -16.98
N LEU A 499 -1.77 2.76 -17.09
CA LEU A 499 -1.11 3.35 -18.25
C LEU A 499 -1.37 2.49 -19.49
N GLU A 500 -1.96 3.11 -20.51
CA GLU A 500 -2.04 2.61 -21.88
C GLU A 500 -1.28 3.57 -22.79
N ALA A 501 -0.45 3.04 -23.68
CA ALA A 501 0.34 3.82 -24.63
C ALA A 501 0.49 3.05 -25.95
N PHE A 502 0.89 3.76 -27.01
CA PHE A 502 1.16 3.22 -28.32
C PHE A 502 2.65 2.85 -28.48
N PHE A 503 2.94 1.68 -29.06
CA PHE A 503 4.28 1.12 -29.21
C PHE A 503 4.58 0.73 -30.66
N PHE A 504 5.77 1.09 -31.17
CA PHE A 504 6.30 0.66 -32.48
C PHE A 504 7.84 0.59 -32.44
N SER A 505 8.47 -0.11 -33.39
CA SER A 505 9.92 -0.38 -33.33
C SER A 505 10.78 0.68 -34.04
N GLN A 506 11.82 1.16 -33.36
CA GLN A 506 12.81 2.12 -33.87
C GLN A 506 13.58 1.65 -35.13
N THR A 507 13.59 0.34 -35.41
CA THR A 507 14.42 -0.26 -36.47
C THR A 507 13.87 -0.10 -37.90
N GLU A 508 12.65 0.45 -38.04
CA GLU A 508 12.05 0.78 -39.35
C GLU A 508 11.78 2.27 -39.57
N THR A 509 11.50 3.07 -38.53
CA THR A 509 11.35 4.52 -38.64
C THR A 509 12.64 5.20 -39.14
N ASN A 510 13.81 4.75 -38.68
CA ASN A 510 15.11 5.17 -39.20
C ASN A 510 15.40 4.73 -40.66
N LYS A 511 14.54 3.88 -41.26
CA LYS A 511 14.62 3.52 -42.70
C LYS A 511 13.59 4.27 -43.55
N GLN A 512 12.43 4.61 -43.00
CA GLN A 512 11.40 5.40 -43.70
C GLN A 512 11.67 6.91 -43.66
N THR A 513 12.37 7.42 -42.65
CA THR A 513 12.84 8.81 -42.61
C THR A 513 14.05 9.09 -43.52
N ALA A 514 14.61 8.04 -44.14
CA ALA A 514 15.78 8.09 -45.02
C ALA A 514 15.41 8.06 -46.53
N GLU A 515 14.33 8.74 -46.95
CA GLU A 515 14.04 8.94 -48.38
C GLU A 515 14.87 10.09 -49.00
N PRO A 516 15.19 10.01 -50.31
CA PRO A 516 16.22 10.85 -50.92
C PRO A 516 15.77 12.30 -51.17
N SER A 517 16.60 13.25 -50.75
CA SER A 517 16.38 14.67 -50.95
C SER A 517 16.60 15.12 -52.41
N SER A 518 15.54 15.16 -53.22
CA SER A 518 15.47 15.99 -54.44
C SER A 518 14.04 16.11 -55.01
N PRO A 519 13.66 17.34 -55.38
CA PRO A 519 13.11 17.52 -56.73
C PRO A 519 13.85 18.59 -57.55
N LEU A 520 14.53 18.14 -58.59
CA LEU A 520 14.72 18.81 -59.90
C LEU A 520 14.75 20.36 -59.92
N LEU A 521 15.89 20.97 -59.59
CA LEU A 521 16.25 22.28 -60.14
C LEU A 521 16.92 22.10 -61.50
N THR A 522 16.39 22.76 -62.55
CA THR A 522 16.89 22.64 -63.92
C THR A 522 18.06 23.60 -64.19
N PRO A 523 19.27 23.11 -64.56
CA PRO A 523 20.40 23.98 -64.86
C PRO A 523 20.32 24.51 -66.31
N LYS A 524 19.97 25.78 -66.49
CA LYS A 524 20.14 26.47 -67.79
C LYS A 524 21.61 26.77 -68.09
N GLY A 525 22.32 25.73 -68.54
CA GLY A 525 23.44 25.74 -69.50
C GLY A 525 24.63 26.70 -69.32
N LYS A 526 25.84 26.12 -69.36
CA LYS A 526 26.91 26.47 -70.33
C LYS A 526 28.13 25.54 -70.17
N THR A 527 28.70 25.10 -71.30
CA THR A 527 30.13 24.76 -71.56
C THR A 527 30.98 24.17 -70.39
N LYS A 528 31.72 23.05 -70.54
CA LYS A 528 32.60 22.69 -71.68
C LYS A 528 33.20 21.26 -71.51
N ASN A 529 33.61 20.65 -72.63
CA ASN A 529 34.68 19.65 -72.82
C ASN A 529 34.70 18.24 -72.14
N MET A 530 34.61 17.23 -73.02
CA MET A 530 35.56 16.09 -73.24
C MET A 530 35.55 14.80 -72.38
N ALA A 531 35.55 13.66 -73.11
CA ALA A 531 36.08 12.32 -72.78
C ALA A 531 35.40 11.48 -71.67
N GLU A 532 35.25 10.14 -71.75
CA GLU A 532 35.34 9.18 -72.88
C GLU A 532 34.61 7.84 -72.55
N GLU A 533 34.56 6.95 -73.55
CA GLU A 533 34.30 5.48 -73.63
C GLU A 533 34.21 4.58 -72.36
N ALA A 534 33.59 3.37 -72.38
CA ALA A 534 32.72 2.65 -73.36
C ALA A 534 32.15 1.31 -72.77
N ALA A 535 31.25 0.66 -73.54
CA ALA A 535 30.80 -0.76 -73.50
C ALA A 535 30.04 -1.28 -72.24
N MET A 536 29.02 -2.16 -72.24
CA MET A 536 28.31 -3.09 -73.17
C MET A 536 28.43 -4.58 -72.79
N ASP A 537 27.33 -5.33 -73.08
CA ASP A 537 27.23 -6.78 -73.29
C ASP A 537 27.42 -7.78 -72.11
N HIS A 538 26.72 -8.93 -72.04
CA HIS A 538 25.44 -9.35 -72.67
C HIS A 538 24.83 -10.61 -71.98
N HIS A 539 23.64 -11.05 -72.44
CA HIS A 539 22.91 -12.31 -72.15
C HIS A 539 22.45 -12.59 -70.68
N GLN A 540 21.29 -13.19 -70.37
CA GLN A 540 20.46 -14.28 -70.95
C GLN A 540 21.02 -15.70 -70.71
N THR A 541 20.25 -16.77 -70.43
CA THR A 541 18.84 -16.98 -69.99
C THR A 541 18.83 -18.34 -69.20
N THR A 542 17.83 -19.23 -69.04
CA THR A 542 16.49 -19.49 -69.62
C THR A 542 15.73 -20.51 -68.75
N SER A 543 14.39 -20.56 -68.87
CA SER A 543 13.54 -21.76 -68.72
C SER A 543 13.36 -22.40 -67.31
N GLN A 544 12.33 -23.21 -66.99
CA GLN A 544 10.98 -23.57 -67.54
C GLN A 544 10.26 -24.43 -66.45
N GLU A 545 8.93 -24.65 -66.37
CA GLU A 545 7.71 -24.03 -66.93
C GLU A 545 6.46 -24.57 -66.15
N ALA A 546 5.26 -24.03 -66.43
CA ALA A 546 3.96 -24.74 -66.47
C ALA A 546 3.36 -25.46 -65.22
N THR A 547 2.04 -25.65 -65.03
CA THR A 547 0.80 -25.00 -65.55
C THR A 547 -0.39 -25.34 -64.63
N VAL A 548 -1.33 -24.39 -64.47
CA VAL A 548 -2.82 -24.51 -64.42
C VAL A 548 -3.49 -25.76 -63.78
N GLU A 549 -4.37 -25.57 -62.78
CA GLU A 549 -5.82 -25.93 -62.83
C GLU A 549 -6.64 -25.51 -61.58
N THR A 550 -7.94 -25.23 -61.79
CA THR A 550 -9.07 -25.07 -60.82
C THR A 550 -10.39 -25.28 -61.63
N PRO A 551 -11.62 -25.37 -61.05
CA PRO A 551 -12.08 -25.34 -59.64
C PRO A 551 -13.02 -26.53 -59.31
N VAL A 552 -13.88 -26.44 -58.27
CA VAL A 552 -15.35 -26.75 -58.28
C VAL A 552 -15.98 -26.61 -56.87
N LYS A 553 -17.32 -26.46 -56.79
CA LYS A 553 -18.16 -26.39 -55.57
C LYS A 553 -19.11 -27.58 -55.44
N SER A 554 -19.54 -27.89 -54.21
CA SER A 554 -20.87 -28.45 -53.84
C SER A 554 -21.10 -28.21 -52.33
N GLU A 555 -22.13 -27.44 -51.91
CA GLU A 555 -23.54 -27.82 -51.61
C GLU A 555 -23.72 -28.44 -50.20
N VAL A 556 -24.46 -27.82 -49.26
CA VAL A 556 -25.95 -27.73 -49.10
C VAL A 556 -26.54 -29.09 -48.67
N THR A 557 -27.10 -29.25 -47.47
CA THR A 557 -28.37 -28.70 -46.89
C THR A 557 -28.23 -28.45 -45.36
N SER A 558 -28.99 -27.65 -44.59
CA SER A 558 -30.31 -26.95 -44.67
C SER A 558 -31.56 -27.67 -44.09
N ALA A 559 -31.85 -27.41 -42.81
CA ALA A 559 -33.17 -27.35 -42.13
C ALA A 559 -32.89 -26.85 -40.68
N GLU A 560 -33.42 -25.76 -40.11
CA GLU A 560 -34.77 -25.16 -40.05
C GLU A 560 -35.76 -25.90 -39.14
N GLU A 561 -36.00 -25.34 -37.94
CA GLU A 561 -37.26 -24.74 -37.43
C GLU A 561 -36.82 -23.83 -36.23
N THR A 562 -37.06 -22.50 -36.17
CA THR A 562 -38.31 -21.72 -35.92
C THR A 562 -38.97 -22.01 -34.55
N ASP A 563 -39.42 -21.06 -33.72
CA ASP A 563 -39.22 -19.58 -33.57
C ASP A 563 -39.71 -19.20 -32.12
N VAL A 564 -39.96 -17.99 -31.59
CA VAL A 564 -40.11 -16.59 -32.06
C VAL A 564 -39.90 -15.57 -30.91
N VAL A 565 -39.50 -14.33 -31.23
CA VAL A 565 -39.73 -13.01 -30.54
C VAL A 565 -39.79 -12.98 -28.98
N SER A 566 -38.96 -12.19 -28.29
CA SER A 566 -38.92 -10.70 -28.33
C SER A 566 -37.57 -10.16 -27.83
N SER A 567 -36.86 -9.30 -28.57
CA SER A 567 -37.03 -7.82 -28.66
C SER A 567 -37.02 -7.14 -27.28
N GLU A 568 -35.83 -6.82 -26.78
CA GLU A 568 -35.19 -5.49 -26.84
C GLU A 568 -35.52 -4.58 -25.64
N ASP A 569 -34.50 -4.25 -24.84
CA ASP A 569 -33.96 -2.88 -24.88
C ASP A 569 -32.48 -2.84 -24.43
N LYS A 570 -31.77 -1.77 -24.75
CA LYS A 570 -30.34 -1.54 -24.50
C LYS A 570 -30.14 -0.68 -23.26
N LYS A 571 -29.06 -0.90 -22.50
CA LYS A 571 -28.15 0.20 -22.07
C LYS A 571 -26.83 -0.22 -21.39
N THR A 572 -25.84 0.63 -21.64
CA THR A 572 -24.64 0.92 -20.83
C THR A 572 -23.79 -0.24 -20.31
N ALA A 573 -22.62 -0.41 -20.93
CA ALA A 573 -21.43 -0.79 -20.17
C ALA A 573 -21.16 0.26 -19.08
N GLY A 574 -21.01 -0.17 -17.82
CA GLY A 574 -20.70 0.70 -16.69
C GLY A 574 -19.25 0.56 -16.26
N THR A 575 -18.57 1.68 -16.03
CA THR A 575 -17.30 1.71 -15.29
C THR A 575 -17.51 1.14 -13.88
N GLY A 576 -16.63 0.23 -13.46
CA GLY A 576 -16.78 -0.53 -12.22
C GLY A 576 -16.54 0.27 -10.93
N ASN A 577 -17.39 1.25 -10.62
CA ASN A 577 -17.45 1.88 -9.31
C ASN A 577 -17.86 0.85 -8.26
N VAL A 578 -16.90 0.42 -7.43
CA VAL A 578 -17.15 -0.51 -6.32
C VAL A 578 -17.82 0.26 -5.18
N SER A 579 -19.16 0.36 -5.23
CA SER A 579 -19.95 0.99 -4.18
C SER A 579 -19.82 0.22 -2.86
N PHE A 580 -19.28 0.87 -1.83
CA PHE A 580 -19.14 0.29 -0.50
C PHE A 580 -20.43 0.48 0.31
N SER A 581 -21.38 -0.44 0.19
CA SER A 581 -22.54 -0.52 1.10
C SER A 581 -22.08 -0.87 2.53
N ILE A 582 -21.74 0.16 3.31
CA ILE A 582 -21.51 0.08 4.78
C ILE A 582 -22.83 0.38 5.54
N TRP A 583 -23.87 0.80 4.81
CA TRP A 583 -25.22 1.10 5.30
C TRP A 583 -26.26 0.15 4.66
N PRO A 584 -27.30 -0.30 5.40
CA PRO A 584 -27.57 -0.03 6.82
C PRO A 584 -26.71 -0.88 7.78
N PRO A 585 -26.37 -0.37 8.98
CA PRO A 585 -25.73 -1.16 10.03
C PRO A 585 -26.61 -2.34 10.46
N THR A 586 -25.97 -3.47 10.76
CA THR A 586 -26.68 -4.67 11.25
C THR A 586 -27.38 -4.40 12.58
N GLN A 587 -28.48 -5.10 12.90
CA GLN A 587 -29.20 -4.89 14.16
C GLN A 587 -28.26 -5.00 15.38
N ARG A 588 -27.37 -6.00 15.40
CA ARG A 588 -26.34 -6.16 16.45
C ARG A 588 -25.38 -4.96 16.58
N THR A 589 -25.17 -4.20 15.51
CA THR A 589 -24.40 -2.93 15.54
C THR A 589 -25.23 -1.81 16.18
N ARG A 590 -26.53 -1.73 15.83
CA ARG A 590 -27.49 -0.78 16.41
C ARG A 590 -27.67 -1.03 17.91
N ASP A 591 -27.89 -2.29 18.31
CA ASP A 591 -27.99 -2.72 19.71
C ASP A 591 -26.76 -2.32 20.54
N ALA A 592 -25.56 -2.44 19.96
CA ALA A 592 -24.30 -2.04 20.59
C ALA A 592 -24.15 -0.51 20.73
N ILE A 593 -24.68 0.25 19.77
CA ILE A 593 -24.75 1.72 19.83
C ILE A 593 -25.75 2.15 20.91
N ILE A 594 -26.94 1.54 20.96
CA ILE A 594 -27.95 1.74 22.02
C ILE A 594 -27.32 1.47 23.38
N ALA A 595 -26.69 0.31 23.60
CA ALA A 595 -26.03 -0.02 24.86
C ALA A 595 -24.98 1.03 25.28
N ARG A 596 -24.24 1.62 24.33
CA ARG A 596 -23.27 2.68 24.61
C ARG A 596 -23.92 4.05 24.87
N LEU A 597 -25.05 4.35 24.24
CA LEU A 597 -25.87 5.53 24.54
C LEU A 597 -26.50 5.43 25.94
N VAL A 598 -27.07 4.27 26.30
CA VAL A 598 -27.55 3.98 27.67
C VAL A 598 -26.45 4.27 28.67
N GLN A 599 -25.27 3.67 28.49
CA GLN A 599 -24.12 3.90 29.37
C GLN A 599 -23.72 5.39 29.44
N THR A 600 -23.86 6.16 28.36
CA THR A 600 -23.49 7.58 28.33
C THR A 600 -24.51 8.48 29.04
N LEU A 601 -25.79 8.07 29.06
CA LEU A 601 -26.92 8.77 29.68
C LEU A 601 -27.13 8.39 31.16
N SER A 602 -26.95 7.10 31.52
CA SER A 602 -27.21 6.58 32.88
C SER A 602 -25.99 6.59 33.81
N SER A 603 -24.77 6.73 33.29
CA SER A 603 -23.57 6.86 34.11
C SER A 603 -23.10 8.31 34.25
N THR A 604 -22.11 8.54 35.13
CA THR A 604 -21.48 9.84 35.41
C THR A 604 -20.53 10.29 34.29
N SER A 605 -21.11 10.65 33.15
CA SER A 605 -20.44 11.21 31.98
C SER A 605 -20.26 12.74 32.07
N VAL A 606 -19.52 13.32 31.11
CA VAL A 606 -19.35 14.79 31.01
C VAL A 606 -20.69 15.49 30.75
N LEU A 607 -21.64 14.82 30.08
CA LEU A 607 -22.98 15.34 29.82
C LEU A 607 -23.85 15.28 31.09
N SER A 608 -23.87 14.17 31.83
CA SER A 608 -24.69 14.06 33.04
C SER A 608 -24.18 14.93 34.21
N LYS A 609 -22.91 15.33 34.20
CA LYS A 609 -22.39 16.39 35.09
C LYS A 609 -22.93 17.79 34.79
N ARG A 610 -23.42 18.06 33.56
CA ARG A 610 -23.93 19.38 33.14
C ARG A 610 -25.47 19.44 33.06
N TYR A 611 -26.12 18.30 32.86
CA TYR A 611 -27.55 18.19 32.58
C TYR A 611 -28.28 17.14 33.45
N GLY A 612 -27.61 16.61 34.47
CA GLY A 612 -28.12 15.56 35.34
C GLY A 612 -28.06 14.14 34.74
N VAL A 613 -28.03 13.13 35.60
CA VAL A 613 -28.10 11.71 35.21
C VAL A 613 -29.51 11.37 34.72
N VAL A 614 -29.62 10.41 33.81
CA VAL A 614 -30.90 9.83 33.35
C VAL A 614 -31.13 8.51 34.10
N PRO A 615 -32.26 8.31 34.79
CA PRO A 615 -32.58 7.01 35.42
C PRO A 615 -32.53 5.87 34.39
N GLN A 616 -31.98 4.72 34.75
CA GLN A 616 -31.58 3.69 33.78
C GLN A 616 -32.69 3.28 32.80
N GLY A 617 -33.91 2.97 33.26
CA GLY A 617 -35.02 2.61 32.35
C GLY A 617 -35.45 3.74 31.40
N HIS A 618 -35.30 5.01 31.80
CA HIS A 618 -35.48 6.15 30.90
C HIS A 618 -34.31 6.29 29.92
N ALA A 619 -33.08 5.99 30.36
CA ALA A 619 -31.90 5.99 29.48
C ALA A 619 -31.98 4.87 28.43
N GLU A 620 -32.55 3.72 28.76
CA GLU A 620 -32.78 2.58 27.84
C GLU A 620 -33.83 2.91 26.77
N ALA A 621 -34.98 3.47 27.17
CA ALA A 621 -35.99 3.93 26.22
C ALA A 621 -35.46 5.06 25.31
N GLU A 622 -34.78 6.05 25.88
CA GLU A 622 -34.30 7.22 25.14
C GLU A 622 -33.08 6.92 24.27
N ALA A 623 -32.13 6.08 24.71
CA ALA A 623 -31.01 5.64 23.88
C ALA A 623 -31.49 4.90 22.63
N LYS A 624 -32.54 4.08 22.78
CA LYS A 624 -33.20 3.43 21.65
C LYS A 624 -33.86 4.46 20.73
N ARG A 625 -34.64 5.41 21.27
CA ARG A 625 -35.27 6.48 20.49
C ARG A 625 -34.26 7.32 19.71
N ILE A 626 -33.16 7.73 20.35
CA ILE A 626 -32.06 8.48 19.72
C ILE A 626 -31.44 7.69 18.55
N GLU A 627 -31.23 6.39 18.72
CA GLU A 627 -30.63 5.55 17.68
C GLU A 627 -31.61 5.23 16.54
N ASP A 628 -32.86 4.87 16.83
CA ASP A 628 -33.93 4.69 15.83
C ASP A 628 -34.13 5.98 15.01
N GLU A 629 -34.26 7.14 15.67
CA GLU A 629 -34.45 8.42 14.98
C GLU A 629 -33.23 8.86 14.16
N ALA A 630 -32.01 8.64 14.66
CA ALA A 630 -30.79 8.96 13.92
C ALA A 630 -30.54 7.98 12.77
N PHE A 631 -30.93 6.71 12.92
CA PHE A 631 -30.92 5.72 11.85
C PHE A 631 -31.88 6.13 10.74
N THR A 632 -33.13 6.50 11.07
CA THR A 632 -34.11 6.98 10.09
C THR A 632 -33.63 8.26 9.39
N ALA A 633 -33.09 9.23 10.13
CA ALA A 633 -32.60 10.49 9.57
C ALA A 633 -31.31 10.37 8.72
N ALA A 634 -30.58 9.26 8.85
CA ALA A 634 -29.45 8.93 7.98
C ALA A 634 -29.84 7.98 6.83
N ASN A 635 -31.06 7.44 6.80
CA ASN A 635 -31.45 6.46 5.79
C ASN A 635 -31.77 7.15 4.45
N PRO A 636 -31.11 6.79 3.32
CA PRO A 636 -31.19 7.54 2.06
C PRO A 636 -32.50 7.29 1.29
N ALA A 637 -33.60 7.84 1.81
CA ALA A 637 -34.87 7.99 1.09
C ALA A 637 -35.02 9.39 0.44
N THR A 638 -33.99 10.24 0.54
CA THR A 638 -34.05 11.67 0.12
C THR A 638 -32.76 12.20 -0.55
N THR A 639 -31.72 11.39 -0.73
CA THR A 639 -30.50 11.74 -1.50
C THR A 639 -30.24 10.75 -2.63
N SER A 640 -29.44 11.15 -3.63
CA SER A 640 -29.20 10.41 -4.88
C SER A 640 -28.29 9.19 -4.71
N ALA A 641 -28.40 8.23 -5.64
CA ALA A 641 -27.90 6.86 -5.51
C ALA A 641 -26.37 6.65 -5.58
N ASP A 642 -25.55 7.68 -5.36
CA ASP A 642 -24.07 7.64 -5.42
C ASP A 642 -23.39 7.92 -4.06
N ASP A 643 -24.13 8.14 -2.97
CA ASP A 643 -23.56 8.44 -1.64
C ASP A 643 -22.65 7.30 -1.10
N ASP A 644 -21.35 7.59 -0.92
CA ASP A 644 -20.39 6.67 -0.30
C ASP A 644 -20.83 6.34 1.14
N GLY A 645 -20.80 5.06 1.51
CA GLY A 645 -21.30 4.56 2.80
C GLY A 645 -20.62 5.16 4.04
N ILE A 646 -19.52 5.88 3.86
CA ILE A 646 -18.84 6.68 4.89
C ILE A 646 -19.60 7.99 5.18
N GLU A 647 -20.15 8.68 4.18
CA GLU A 647 -20.95 9.91 4.34
C GLU A 647 -22.21 9.62 5.17
N ILE A 648 -22.92 8.53 4.85
CA ILE A 648 -24.11 8.08 5.57
C ILE A 648 -23.76 7.79 7.05
N LEU A 649 -22.64 7.11 7.32
CA LEU A 649 -22.15 6.89 8.69
C LEU A 649 -21.74 8.18 9.41
N GLN A 650 -21.21 9.18 8.70
CA GLN A 650 -20.97 10.50 9.29
C GLN A 650 -22.27 11.20 9.67
N THR A 651 -23.30 11.16 8.81
CA THR A 651 -24.63 11.73 9.10
C THR A 651 -25.28 11.04 10.30
N TYR A 652 -25.31 9.71 10.32
CA TYR A 652 -25.77 8.90 11.46
C TYR A 652 -25.01 9.25 12.77
N SER A 653 -23.68 9.36 12.72
CA SER A 653 -22.86 9.69 13.89
C SER A 653 -23.05 11.14 14.38
N LYS A 654 -23.17 12.10 13.47
CA LYS A 654 -23.54 13.50 13.76
C LYS A 654 -24.92 13.56 14.43
N GLU A 655 -25.88 12.82 13.90
CA GLU A 655 -27.28 12.88 14.33
C GLU A 655 -27.51 12.19 15.68
N ILE A 656 -26.89 11.03 15.94
CA ILE A 656 -26.82 10.43 17.28
C ILE A 656 -26.26 11.46 18.29
N SER A 657 -25.14 12.10 17.94
CA SER A 657 -24.48 13.07 18.81
C SER A 657 -25.35 14.29 19.07
N ARG A 658 -26.05 14.79 18.05
CA ARG A 658 -26.96 15.94 18.12
C ARG A 658 -28.18 15.62 18.99
N ARG A 659 -28.92 14.54 18.68
CA ARG A 659 -30.14 14.15 19.41
C ARG A 659 -29.86 13.86 20.89
N MET A 660 -28.75 13.18 21.19
CA MET A 660 -28.29 12.98 22.58
C MET A 660 -28.03 14.30 23.31
N ILE A 661 -27.41 15.28 22.65
CA ILE A 661 -27.14 16.60 23.24
C ILE A 661 -28.43 17.41 23.42
N ASP A 662 -29.35 17.37 22.46
CA ASP A 662 -30.60 18.12 22.49
C ASP A 662 -31.57 17.55 23.54
N PHE A 663 -31.62 16.23 23.72
CA PHE A 663 -32.35 15.58 24.81
C PHE A 663 -31.85 16.01 26.20
N VAL A 664 -30.53 15.97 26.46
CA VAL A 664 -30.04 16.35 27.79
C VAL A 664 -30.22 17.84 28.07
N LYS A 665 -30.13 18.71 27.04
CA LYS A 665 -30.48 20.13 27.16
C LYS A 665 -31.96 20.32 27.53
N SER A 666 -32.90 19.62 26.89
CA SER A 666 -34.34 19.86 27.11
C SER A 666 -34.75 19.59 28.57
N ARG A 667 -34.16 18.57 29.20
CA ARG A 667 -34.32 18.27 30.64
C ARG A 667 -33.87 19.42 31.57
N SER A 668 -32.91 20.25 31.16
CA SER A 668 -32.48 21.42 31.94
C SER A 668 -33.40 22.63 31.82
N GLY A 669 -34.34 22.64 30.87
CA GLY A 669 -35.31 23.73 30.69
C GLY A 669 -36.55 23.64 31.58
N SER A 670 -36.82 22.50 32.22
CA SER A 670 -38.06 22.25 32.99
C SER A 670 -37.90 22.33 34.52
N ALA A 671 -36.76 22.84 35.02
CA ALA A 671 -36.45 22.91 36.44
C ALA A 671 -36.51 24.37 36.94
N ALA A 672 -37.70 24.81 37.35
CA ALA A 672 -37.84 26.05 38.11
C ALA A 672 -37.25 25.88 39.53
N PRO A 673 -36.59 26.89 40.12
CA PRO A 673 -35.99 26.77 41.44
C PRO A 673 -37.06 26.81 42.54
N ALA A 674 -37.09 25.78 43.39
CA ALA A 674 -37.77 25.86 44.68
C ALA A 674 -36.92 26.72 45.65
N ALA A 675 -37.59 27.46 46.53
CA ALA A 675 -36.99 28.49 47.37
C ALA A 675 -36.31 27.95 48.65
N ALA A 676 -35.79 28.88 49.46
CA ALA A 676 -34.93 28.63 50.61
C ALA A 676 -35.69 28.42 51.94
N ASP A 677 -34.91 28.49 53.03
CA ASP A 677 -35.27 28.46 54.45
C ASP A 677 -35.66 27.07 55.03
N ALA A 678 -35.32 26.73 56.28
CA ALA A 678 -34.66 27.51 57.33
C ALA A 678 -33.60 26.69 58.11
N ALA A 679 -32.68 27.38 58.78
CA ALA A 679 -31.93 26.85 59.93
C ALA A 679 -32.70 27.15 61.23
N PRO A 680 -32.59 26.26 62.24
CA PRO A 680 -31.71 26.53 63.39
C PRO A 680 -30.99 25.23 63.86
N ALA A 681 -30.08 25.19 64.83
CA ALA A 681 -29.14 26.15 65.44
C ALA A 681 -28.10 25.31 66.24
N SER A 682 -27.12 25.97 66.85
CA SER A 682 -26.11 25.37 67.73
C SER A 682 -26.68 24.61 68.94
N ASN A 683 -25.92 23.63 69.44
CA ASN A 683 -25.50 23.63 70.84
C ASN A 683 -24.10 23.02 70.97
N GLU A 684 -23.28 23.62 71.84
CA GLU A 684 -22.02 23.06 72.33
C GLU A 684 -22.29 22.18 73.57
N GLU A 685 -21.39 21.26 73.90
CA GLU A 685 -20.71 21.25 75.21
C GLU A 685 -19.62 20.16 75.31
N THR A 686 -18.70 20.40 76.25
CA THR A 686 -17.66 19.55 76.91
C THR A 686 -17.67 18.02 76.70
N GLY A 687 -16.56 17.26 76.81
CA GLY A 687 -15.30 17.50 77.54
C GLY A 687 -14.37 16.26 77.54
N PRO A 688 -13.25 16.22 78.31
CA PRO A 688 -12.02 15.57 77.83
C PRO A 688 -11.37 14.46 78.70
N ALA A 689 -10.59 13.58 78.03
CA ALA A 689 -9.39 12.86 78.51
C ALA A 689 -8.59 12.40 77.25
N ALA A 690 -7.26 12.46 77.09
CA ALA A 690 -6.10 12.12 77.94
C ALA A 690 -5.93 10.60 78.13
N GLY A 691 -4.81 9.95 77.74
CA GLY A 691 -3.59 10.44 77.05
C GLY A 691 -2.54 9.32 76.84
N VAL A 692 -1.24 9.68 76.81
CA VAL A 692 -0.02 8.82 76.75
C VAL A 692 0.37 8.38 75.29
N LYS A 693 1.52 8.76 74.68
CA LYS A 693 2.97 8.42 74.90
C LYS A 693 3.31 6.96 74.54
N GLU A 694 4.43 6.54 73.91
CA GLU A 694 5.74 7.12 73.48
C GLU A 694 5.94 6.90 71.94
N GLU A 695 6.85 7.50 71.15
CA GLU A 695 8.27 7.91 71.25
C GLU A 695 9.30 6.79 70.92
N GLY A 696 10.29 7.06 70.04
CA GLY A 696 11.22 6.08 69.43
C GLY A 696 11.17 6.07 67.88
N LYS A 697 11.93 6.82 67.07
CA LYS A 697 13.28 7.44 67.09
C LYS A 697 14.34 6.60 66.33
N GLU A 698 15.02 7.25 65.37
CA GLU A 698 16.29 6.88 64.69
C GLU A 698 16.29 5.65 63.71
N ASP A 699 17.11 5.59 62.64
CA ASP A 699 18.22 6.49 62.24
C ASP A 699 18.52 6.60 60.70
N GLU A 700 19.59 7.32 60.36
CA GLU A 700 20.28 7.52 59.05
C GLU A 700 20.56 6.24 58.22
N GLY A 701 20.92 6.27 56.92
CA GLY A 701 21.27 7.35 55.98
C GLY A 701 21.51 6.83 54.54
N PRO A 702 21.96 7.67 53.57
CA PRO A 702 22.01 7.33 52.14
C PRO A 702 23.37 6.83 51.61
N ALA A 703 23.37 6.22 50.42
CA ALA A 703 24.56 5.94 49.61
C ALA A 703 24.32 6.25 48.12
N GLN A 704 25.37 6.63 47.39
CA GLN A 704 25.36 6.90 45.95
C GLN A 704 26.31 5.92 45.23
N GLU A 705 25.90 5.44 44.06
CA GLU A 705 26.71 5.40 42.82
C GLU A 705 25.77 5.28 41.60
#